data_AF-A0A6M8WEF6-F1
#
_entry.id   AF-A0A6M8WEF6-F1
#
_cell.length_a   1.000
_cell.length_b   1.000
_cell.length_c   1.000
_cell.angle_alpha   90.00
_cell.angle_beta   90.00
_cell.angle_gamma   90.00
#
_symmetry.space_group_name_H-M   'P 1'
#
loop_
_entity.id
_entity.type
_entity.pdbx_description
1 polymer ?
#
loop_
_entity_poly.entity_id
_entity_poly.type
_entity_poly.pdbx_seq_one_letter_code
_entity_poly.pdbx_strand_id
1 'polypeptide(L)'
;MKKPTLGRGARAEARRGGSRIAEGATPLCEGLEQRVMLSTVVWDGGAGSMDWNTPANWDGDVLPTIADDVEIPPLGGDAVLVSGDAEARTLTSETGIVIEEDSTLRVDVSTEMYANLSVIGGTLRGGTVEFFRHASLVFTDNHGTLADVELLNPVDPGWGRVRLEGNTRFPVMRLSLHGAQTLWAPGYTLRDPIMIQGEGKRTIWVAEGGDGDATIAPGASITLAAGSTANLGIQQSAYATLVNQGLIVAEGAGRLDVGRLRECINEGTLRLNSGTLRLVGMNTFSNPGSLEVHGGTLELSTSMTTDGLGLERWTRTGGTVELTSSLDNHGRTLTLNSVTGSWKFSGSINGGTVEFADGAELVYSHEPSYLRDVDIRGDIRLSAFNGQTTLMGSTRFDTLFLTGAYAIVHLGFDYVLHDTVVADGVDAGIRKIELDSGGATFAAGASILLDAACGGDLEITRRQPAALVNHGEIVAESAASELRITSNLSSFENTGTIRAIAGKLSLYALEWHNSGQIAASDAEVYFDRSMTNTGQIVLDNCQTEFAADATTAGLALPLWTRTGGTFTFSGELDNTDDTLSLDSSTGSWILADASFLGGVISFAGGAGFEYTDDGVWFGGVELLAEIVLDDPGDTAFVYYDTRFVAARLRAEGTRLRLGPGYVLQDAVIAEGDAPGTRQVWLAYAGAGDVVFGPDASVTLAADCAGDLEIRNSRSTTLVNQGRISALAPGRMLSMTGSYPFTNAGTVEVRDGAMSLASDTLVNIAEGTLTDGVWIVEDGVLATVGGDIAVLDADVTLDGTAAWAQLSAIAANDGTLRLGSEIVAAGSFINRGTLTLVPGGNLVVGADFTQTPAGSLVVSVSGPDAGSGYGTLHVTGVAFLAGSLAVEYDGGFLPIQGTFFDFLAASSTPVGAFEEATLPAAPSGDKSVLLYTDSGVSMLSTDLADVDLNGLVDTRDLLAYLNLWASDNELADLNGDGVIDTRDFLFFLNLFTDG
;
A
#
# COMPACT_ATOMS: atom_id res chain seq x y z
N MET A 1 60.11 -59.14 1.89
CA MET A 1 60.38 -60.41 1.21
C MET A 1 61.08 -60.09 -0.11
N LYS A 2 62.27 -60.68 -0.35
CA LYS A 2 63.10 -60.71 -1.60
C LYS A 2 63.55 -59.40 -2.31
N LYS A 3 64.86 -59.14 -2.13
CA LYS A 3 65.93 -58.57 -3.01
C LYS A 3 65.83 -58.92 -4.53
N PRO A 4 66.74 -58.45 -5.43
CA PRO A 4 67.39 -57.12 -5.64
C PRO A 4 67.66 -56.78 -7.14
N THR A 5 68.27 -55.62 -7.47
CA THR A 5 69.54 -55.40 -8.24
C THR A 5 69.66 -53.91 -8.61
N LEU A 6 70.56 -53.08 -8.03
CA LEU A 6 72.04 -52.96 -8.22
C LEU A 6 72.42 -52.73 -9.68
N GLY A 7 73.22 -51.75 -10.10
CA GLY A 7 74.12 -50.75 -9.49
C GLY A 7 74.69 -49.94 -10.68
N ARG A 8 75.68 -49.05 -10.65
CA ARG A 8 76.71 -48.55 -9.73
C ARG A 8 77.19 -47.25 -10.42
N GLY A 9 77.43 -46.15 -9.71
CA GLY A 9 78.73 -45.82 -9.11
C GLY A 9 79.41 -44.72 -9.94
N ALA A 10 79.32 -43.43 -9.60
CA ALA A 10 79.96 -42.75 -8.47
C ALA A 10 81.51 -42.78 -8.55
N ARG A 11 82.15 -41.62 -8.71
CA ARG A 11 82.71 -40.85 -7.60
C ARG A 11 83.68 -39.77 -8.10
N ALA A 12 83.50 -38.58 -7.53
CA ALA A 12 84.53 -37.57 -7.37
C ALA A 12 85.65 -38.10 -6.46
N GLU A 13 86.87 -37.59 -6.67
CA GLU A 13 87.82 -37.40 -5.57
C GLU A 13 88.81 -36.28 -5.89
N ALA A 14 88.90 -35.34 -4.95
CA ALA A 14 89.89 -34.29 -4.88
C ALA A 14 91.23 -34.83 -4.33
N ARG A 15 92.35 -34.16 -4.64
CA ARG A 15 93.34 -33.67 -3.65
C ARG A 15 94.65 -33.11 -4.25
N ARG A 16 95.06 -31.98 -3.67
CA ARG A 16 96.41 -31.56 -3.22
C ARG A 16 97.58 -31.47 -4.22
N GLY A 17 97.98 -30.22 -4.49
CA GLY A 17 99.19 -29.56 -3.98
C GLY A 17 100.56 -30.26 -4.02
N GLY A 18 101.54 -29.60 -4.64
CA GLY A 18 102.98 -29.86 -4.43
C GLY A 18 103.89 -29.17 -5.46
N SER A 19 104.67 -28.19 -5.00
CA SER A 19 105.74 -27.48 -5.72
C SER A 19 107.08 -28.22 -5.62
N ARG A 20 107.89 -28.27 -6.70
CA ARG A 20 109.30 -27.79 -6.78
C ARG A 20 110.09 -28.32 -8.00
N ILE A 21 110.60 -27.37 -8.79
CA ILE A 21 112.00 -27.13 -9.26
C ILE A 21 112.78 -28.21 -10.06
N ALA A 22 113.01 -27.85 -11.34
CA ALA A 22 114.22 -27.84 -12.20
C ALA A 22 115.22 -29.03 -12.27
N GLU A 23 115.53 -29.46 -13.51
CA GLU A 23 116.80 -29.17 -14.24
C GLU A 23 116.86 -29.91 -15.60
N GLY A 24 117.41 -29.25 -16.64
CA GLY A 24 118.29 -29.92 -17.62
C GLY A 24 117.86 -30.11 -19.09
N ALA A 25 118.22 -29.13 -19.92
CA ALA A 25 118.93 -29.27 -21.22
C ALA A 25 118.20 -29.36 -22.59
N THR A 26 118.51 -28.31 -23.38
CA THR A 26 118.71 -28.16 -24.85
C THR A 26 117.54 -27.87 -25.81
N PRO A 27 117.69 -26.86 -26.70
CA PRO A 27 116.59 -26.29 -27.49
C PRO A 27 116.51 -26.91 -28.89
N LEU A 28 115.33 -27.42 -29.24
CA LEU A 28 114.91 -27.55 -30.64
C LEU A 28 114.13 -26.29 -30.98
N CYS A 29 114.62 -25.53 -31.95
CA CYS A 29 113.91 -24.41 -32.54
C CYS A 29 112.79 -25.00 -33.41
N GLU A 30 111.61 -25.14 -32.82
CA GLU A 30 110.37 -25.48 -33.51
C GLU A 30 109.80 -24.19 -34.09
N GLY A 31 109.44 -24.21 -35.38
CA GLY A 31 108.95 -23.03 -36.08
C GLY A 31 107.77 -22.39 -35.34
N LEU A 32 107.83 -21.07 -35.16
CA LEU A 32 106.70 -20.27 -34.71
C LEU A 32 105.50 -20.62 -35.61
N GLU A 33 104.46 -21.23 -35.03
CA GLU A 33 103.18 -21.35 -35.70
C GLU A 33 102.73 -19.95 -36.12
N GLN A 34 102.35 -19.84 -37.38
CA GLN A 34 101.86 -18.64 -38.02
C GLN A 34 100.58 -18.21 -37.28
N ARG A 35 100.68 -17.24 -36.37
CA ARG A 35 99.51 -16.51 -35.90
C ARG A 35 98.96 -15.76 -37.11
N VAL A 36 97.89 -16.27 -37.70
CA VAL A 36 97.01 -15.45 -38.53
C VAL A 36 96.43 -14.42 -37.57
N MET A 37 97.03 -13.25 -37.55
CA MET A 37 96.50 -12.10 -36.83
C MET A 37 95.18 -11.78 -37.51
N LEU A 38 94.07 -11.90 -36.79
CA LEU A 38 92.78 -11.36 -37.25
C LEU A 38 93.03 -9.88 -37.51
N SER A 39 92.84 -9.44 -38.76
CA SER A 39 92.99 -8.03 -39.11
C SER A 39 91.80 -7.28 -38.56
N THR A 40 92.05 -6.27 -37.73
CA THR A 40 91.04 -5.28 -37.36
C THR A 40 90.62 -4.51 -38.60
N VAL A 41 89.33 -4.43 -38.88
CA VAL A 41 88.75 -3.64 -39.96
C VAL A 41 88.34 -2.29 -39.39
N VAL A 42 88.96 -1.22 -39.87
CA VAL A 42 88.78 0.14 -39.32
C VAL A 42 87.97 0.98 -40.29
N TRP A 43 87.05 1.78 -39.77
CA TRP A 43 86.32 2.78 -40.57
C TRP A 43 87.26 3.89 -41.04
N ASP A 44 87.36 4.11 -42.35
CA ASP A 44 88.19 5.15 -42.96
C ASP A 44 87.37 6.27 -43.65
N GLY A 45 86.08 6.04 -43.89
CA GLY A 45 85.16 6.99 -44.53
C GLY A 45 85.49 7.30 -46.00
N GLY A 46 86.20 6.41 -46.71
CA GLY A 46 86.66 6.63 -48.09
C GLY A 46 85.55 6.96 -49.11
N ALA A 47 84.29 6.59 -48.85
CA ALA A 47 83.15 6.90 -49.71
C ALA A 47 82.51 8.27 -49.46
N GLY A 48 82.82 8.91 -48.32
CA GLY A 48 82.21 10.18 -47.90
C GLY A 48 80.74 10.08 -47.44
N SER A 49 80.18 8.87 -47.34
CA SER A 49 78.88 8.60 -46.69
C SER A 49 79.09 8.06 -45.27
N MET A 50 78.04 8.08 -44.45
CA MET A 50 78.06 7.48 -43.10
C MET A 50 77.42 6.09 -43.07
N ASP A 51 77.31 5.39 -44.19
CA ASP A 51 76.59 4.11 -44.29
C ASP A 51 77.54 2.91 -44.16
N TRP A 52 77.30 2.03 -43.18
CA TRP A 52 78.02 0.80 -42.90
C TRP A 52 78.04 -0.12 -44.12
N ASN A 53 76.92 -0.19 -44.84
CA ASN A 53 76.74 -1.11 -45.96
C ASN A 53 77.43 -0.64 -47.26
N THR A 54 78.17 0.47 -47.23
CA THR A 54 79.02 0.94 -48.32
C THR A 54 80.46 0.42 -48.16
N PRO A 55 80.97 -0.50 -49.01
CA PRO A 55 82.29 -1.13 -48.84
C PRO A 55 83.47 -0.15 -48.76
N ALA A 56 83.42 0.97 -49.50
CA ALA A 56 84.49 1.97 -49.56
C ALA A 56 84.61 2.88 -48.31
N ASN A 57 83.83 2.63 -47.25
CA ASN A 57 83.99 3.29 -45.95
C ASN A 57 84.89 2.51 -44.98
N TRP A 58 85.37 1.33 -45.39
CA TRP A 58 86.17 0.40 -44.60
C TRP A 58 87.56 0.25 -45.19
N ASP A 59 88.58 0.20 -44.33
CA ASP A 59 89.96 -0.06 -44.76
C ASP A 59 90.03 -1.39 -45.53
N GLY A 60 90.50 -1.32 -46.78
CA GLY A 60 90.50 -2.45 -47.73
C GLY A 60 89.31 -2.52 -48.68
N ASP A 61 88.39 -1.55 -48.64
CA ASP A 61 87.21 -1.41 -49.53
C ASP A 61 86.26 -2.62 -49.54
N VAL A 62 86.17 -3.36 -48.42
CA VAL A 62 85.32 -4.55 -48.25
C VAL A 62 84.53 -4.45 -46.94
N LEU A 63 83.27 -4.90 -46.95
CA LEU A 63 82.43 -4.92 -45.76
C LEU A 63 83.00 -5.88 -44.69
N PRO A 64 82.95 -5.50 -43.40
CA PRO A 64 83.22 -6.42 -42.31
C PRO A 64 82.30 -7.64 -42.35
N THR A 65 82.85 -8.78 -41.95
CA THR A 65 82.14 -10.05 -41.81
C THR A 65 82.15 -10.50 -40.35
N ILE A 66 81.42 -11.59 -40.06
CA ILE A 66 81.40 -12.20 -38.73
C ILE A 66 82.76 -12.69 -38.20
N ALA A 67 83.81 -12.71 -39.03
CA ALA A 67 85.16 -13.06 -38.63
C ALA A 67 86.01 -11.85 -38.17
N ASP A 68 85.57 -10.63 -38.45
CA ASP A 68 86.38 -9.42 -38.37
C ASP A 68 86.15 -8.63 -37.08
N ASP A 69 87.22 -8.14 -36.45
CA ASP A 69 87.14 -7.21 -35.33
C ASP A 69 87.03 -5.78 -35.89
N VAL A 70 85.97 -5.06 -35.54
CA VAL A 70 85.61 -3.77 -36.15
C VAL A 70 85.89 -2.61 -35.20
N GLU A 71 86.57 -1.57 -35.68
CA GLU A 71 86.80 -0.32 -34.95
C GLU A 71 86.29 0.90 -35.72
N ILE A 72 85.41 1.69 -35.08
CA ILE A 72 84.93 2.97 -35.60
C ILE A 72 85.46 4.09 -34.70
N PRO A 73 86.41 4.91 -35.18
CA PRO A 73 87.01 5.99 -34.40
C PRO A 73 86.00 7.12 -34.15
N PRO A 74 86.32 8.13 -33.32
CA PRO A 74 85.47 9.31 -33.17
C PRO A 74 85.43 10.12 -34.47
N LEU A 75 84.28 10.16 -35.14
CA LEU A 75 84.04 10.90 -36.38
C LEU A 75 83.40 12.26 -36.08
N GLY A 76 83.85 13.30 -36.78
CA GLY A 76 83.34 14.67 -36.65
C GLY A 76 82.05 14.94 -37.44
N GLY A 77 81.02 14.09 -37.30
CA GLY A 77 79.81 14.13 -38.13
C GLY A 77 78.61 13.38 -37.55
N ASP A 78 77.67 13.00 -38.43
CA ASP A 78 76.46 12.22 -38.09
C ASP A 78 76.79 10.79 -37.61
N ALA A 79 75.79 10.06 -37.12
CA ALA A 79 75.95 8.66 -36.72
C ALA A 79 76.19 7.75 -37.94
N VAL A 80 76.89 6.63 -37.73
CA VAL A 80 77.02 5.56 -38.74
C VAL A 80 75.69 4.83 -38.88
N LEU A 81 75.19 4.76 -40.12
CA LEU A 81 73.93 4.15 -40.48
C LEU A 81 74.14 2.69 -40.86
N VAL A 82 73.32 1.79 -40.34
CA VAL A 82 73.19 0.41 -40.80
C VAL A 82 71.88 0.32 -41.57
N SER A 83 71.98 0.34 -42.90
CA SER A 83 70.86 0.40 -43.85
C SER A 83 70.51 -0.96 -44.49
N GLY A 84 71.25 -2.01 -44.12
CA GLY A 84 71.02 -3.42 -44.45
C GLY A 84 71.78 -4.33 -43.48
N ASP A 85 71.90 -5.62 -43.79
CA ASP A 85 72.60 -6.57 -42.92
C ASP A 85 74.10 -6.22 -42.80
N ALA A 86 74.55 -6.05 -41.56
CA ALA A 86 75.90 -5.74 -41.14
C ALA A 86 76.39 -6.80 -40.15
N GLU A 87 77.62 -7.29 -40.33
CA GLU A 87 78.19 -8.34 -39.49
C GLU A 87 79.56 -7.93 -38.94
N ALA A 88 79.84 -8.35 -37.70
CA ALA A 88 81.16 -8.23 -37.10
C ALA A 88 81.41 -9.34 -36.08
N ARG A 89 82.68 -9.69 -35.84
CA ARG A 89 83.07 -10.50 -34.69
C ARG A 89 83.00 -9.68 -33.40
N THR A 90 83.73 -8.57 -33.36
CA THR A 90 83.67 -7.56 -32.30
C THR A 90 83.44 -6.19 -32.91
N LEU A 91 82.87 -5.25 -32.15
CA LEU A 91 82.65 -3.87 -32.58
C LEU A 91 83.02 -2.92 -31.44
N THR A 92 84.00 -2.06 -31.65
CA THR A 92 84.29 -0.93 -30.77
C THR A 92 83.99 0.36 -31.52
N SER A 93 83.07 1.18 -31.03
CA SER A 93 82.69 2.43 -31.68
C SER A 93 82.74 3.63 -30.74
N GLU A 94 83.51 4.64 -31.12
CA GLU A 94 83.46 5.99 -30.52
C GLU A 94 82.48 6.93 -31.24
N THR A 95 81.89 6.50 -32.35
CA THR A 95 80.83 7.21 -33.08
C THR A 95 79.47 6.56 -32.84
N GLY A 96 78.40 7.35 -32.84
CA GLY A 96 77.04 6.81 -32.69
C GLY A 96 76.67 5.91 -33.87
N ILE A 97 75.84 4.91 -33.64
CA ILE A 97 75.33 4.01 -34.69
C ILE A 97 73.80 4.08 -34.69
N VAL A 98 73.21 4.05 -35.88
CA VAL A 98 71.75 3.95 -36.09
C VAL A 98 71.48 2.72 -36.93
N ILE A 99 70.71 1.77 -36.40
CA ILE A 99 70.20 0.63 -37.15
C ILE A 99 68.81 0.99 -37.67
N GLU A 100 68.65 1.05 -38.99
CA GLU A 100 67.39 1.40 -39.64
C GLU A 100 66.39 0.24 -39.69
N GLU A 101 65.18 0.57 -40.11
CA GLU A 101 64.09 -0.38 -40.28
C GLU A 101 64.49 -1.54 -41.19
N ASP A 102 64.05 -2.75 -40.82
CA ASP A 102 64.34 -4.01 -41.54
C ASP A 102 65.84 -4.35 -41.71
N SER A 103 66.74 -3.65 -41.02
CA SER A 103 68.19 -3.88 -41.07
C SER A 103 68.70 -4.63 -39.83
N THR A 104 69.75 -5.43 -39.98
CA THR A 104 70.36 -6.18 -38.86
C THR A 104 71.81 -5.79 -38.64
N LEU A 105 72.18 -5.45 -37.41
CA LEU A 105 73.59 -5.45 -36.97
C LEU A 105 73.83 -6.70 -36.11
N ARG A 106 74.58 -7.66 -36.66
CA ARG A 106 74.97 -8.90 -35.98
C ARG A 106 76.42 -8.82 -35.51
N VAL A 107 76.63 -8.85 -34.19
CA VAL A 107 77.97 -8.92 -33.59
C VAL A 107 78.08 -10.17 -32.73
N ASP A 108 78.99 -11.08 -33.06
CA ASP A 108 79.00 -12.42 -32.44
C ASP A 108 79.69 -12.49 -31.06
N VAL A 109 80.66 -11.62 -30.79
CA VAL A 109 81.44 -11.65 -29.54
C VAL A 109 81.08 -10.48 -28.65
N SER A 110 81.46 -9.25 -29.01
CA SER A 110 81.24 -8.09 -28.15
C SER A 110 81.11 -6.77 -28.90
N THR A 111 80.20 -5.92 -28.44
CA THR A 111 79.99 -4.54 -28.90
C THR A 111 80.27 -3.58 -27.74
N GLU A 112 81.29 -2.74 -27.89
CA GLU A 112 81.64 -1.65 -26.97
C GLU A 112 81.28 -0.30 -27.59
N MET A 113 80.29 0.38 -27.01
CA MET A 113 79.81 1.68 -27.49
C MET A 113 80.24 2.80 -26.55
N TYR A 114 80.99 3.78 -27.05
CA TYR A 114 81.32 5.03 -26.34
C TYR A 114 80.40 6.20 -26.76
N ALA A 115 79.50 5.98 -27.73
CA ALA A 115 78.44 6.88 -28.17
C ALA A 115 77.11 6.10 -28.34
N ASN A 116 75.98 6.79 -28.48
CA ASN A 116 74.66 6.14 -28.50
C ASN A 116 74.49 5.14 -29.67
N LEU A 117 73.82 4.03 -29.40
CA LEU A 117 73.33 3.08 -30.40
C LEU A 117 71.81 3.22 -30.48
N SER A 118 71.29 3.66 -31.63
CA SER A 118 69.85 3.77 -31.86
C SER A 118 69.36 2.59 -32.69
N VAL A 119 68.30 1.92 -32.25
CA VAL A 119 67.65 0.83 -32.99
C VAL A 119 66.25 1.29 -33.38
N ILE A 120 66.07 1.64 -34.66
CA ILE A 120 64.90 2.34 -35.17
C ILE A 120 64.20 1.43 -36.20
N GLY A 121 63.42 0.46 -35.73
CA GLY A 121 62.82 -0.56 -36.61
C GLY A 121 63.74 -1.72 -36.99
N GLY A 122 65.04 -1.60 -36.72
CA GLY A 122 66.05 -2.62 -37.02
C GLY A 122 66.26 -3.65 -35.91
N THR A 123 67.26 -4.51 -36.10
CA THR A 123 67.63 -5.59 -35.17
C THR A 123 69.10 -5.49 -34.76
N LEU A 124 69.35 -5.47 -33.45
CA LEU A 124 70.66 -5.74 -32.88
C LEU A 124 70.72 -7.22 -32.46
N ARG A 125 71.75 -7.95 -32.92
CA ARG A 125 71.82 -9.41 -32.76
C ARG A 125 73.16 -9.95 -32.27
N GLY A 126 73.12 -10.92 -31.36
CA GLY A 126 74.30 -11.68 -30.89
C GLY A 126 75.08 -11.00 -29.75
N GLY A 127 76.21 -11.58 -29.35
CA GLY A 127 77.28 -10.95 -28.55
C GLY A 127 76.91 -10.29 -27.20
N THR A 128 77.93 -9.84 -26.49
CA THR A 128 77.77 -8.97 -25.30
C THR A 128 77.81 -7.50 -25.71
N VAL A 129 76.91 -6.67 -25.20
CA VAL A 129 76.85 -5.23 -25.53
C VAL A 129 77.07 -4.40 -24.28
N GLU A 130 78.08 -3.52 -24.29
CA GLU A 130 78.42 -2.62 -23.19
C GLU A 130 78.52 -1.17 -23.68
N PHE A 131 78.00 -0.26 -22.86
CA PHE A 131 77.98 1.17 -23.09
C PHE A 131 78.86 1.90 -22.06
N PHE A 132 79.69 2.81 -22.56
CA PHE A 132 80.63 3.61 -21.78
C PHE A 132 80.34 5.12 -21.91
N ARG A 133 80.93 5.94 -21.03
CA ARG A 133 80.89 7.42 -21.11
C ARG A 133 79.49 8.04 -21.26
N HIS A 134 78.47 7.45 -20.64
CA HIS A 134 77.05 7.85 -20.74
C HIS A 134 76.39 7.56 -22.09
N ALA A 135 77.02 6.77 -22.96
CA ALA A 135 76.35 6.19 -24.11
C ALA A 135 75.16 5.34 -23.66
N SER A 136 74.14 5.26 -24.50
CA SER A 136 72.90 4.55 -24.23
C SER A 136 72.37 3.86 -25.47
N LEU A 137 71.56 2.83 -25.22
CA LEU A 137 70.73 2.19 -26.22
C LEU A 137 69.42 2.98 -26.35
N VAL A 138 69.09 3.43 -27.56
CA VAL A 138 67.96 4.32 -27.83
C VAL A 138 66.96 3.64 -28.76
N PHE A 139 65.67 3.76 -28.44
CA PHE A 139 64.56 3.22 -29.22
C PHE A 139 63.60 4.34 -29.64
N THR A 140 62.85 4.10 -30.72
CA THR A 140 61.78 5.00 -31.21
C THR A 140 60.44 4.27 -31.23
N ASP A 141 59.40 4.92 -31.78
CA ASP A 141 58.07 4.33 -31.93
C ASP A 141 58.02 3.15 -32.91
N ASN A 142 58.94 3.07 -33.86
CA ASN A 142 59.01 2.01 -34.89
C ASN A 142 59.55 0.67 -34.37
N HIS A 143 59.67 0.50 -33.05
CA HIS A 143 60.19 -0.68 -32.33
C HIS A 143 61.57 -1.19 -32.78
N GLY A 144 62.56 -1.14 -31.88
CA GLY A 144 63.86 -1.80 -32.13
C GLY A 144 63.88 -3.22 -31.58
N THR A 145 64.48 -4.16 -32.31
CA THR A 145 64.57 -5.58 -31.91
C THR A 145 65.92 -5.91 -31.30
N LEU A 146 65.90 -6.60 -30.16
CA LEU A 146 67.07 -7.19 -29.51
C LEU A 146 66.95 -8.72 -29.57
N ALA A 147 67.83 -9.36 -30.34
CA ALA A 147 67.80 -10.80 -30.58
C ALA A 147 69.10 -11.49 -30.14
N ASP A 148 69.05 -12.41 -29.18
CA ASP A 148 70.24 -13.15 -28.71
C ASP A 148 71.39 -12.24 -28.18
N VAL A 149 71.08 -11.05 -27.68
CA VAL A 149 72.09 -10.10 -27.14
C VAL A 149 72.22 -10.21 -25.62
N GLU A 150 73.43 -10.06 -25.07
CA GLU A 150 73.64 -9.91 -23.62
C GLU A 150 74.08 -8.47 -23.30
N LEU A 151 73.14 -7.65 -22.81
CA LEU A 151 73.43 -6.28 -22.40
C LEU A 151 74.05 -6.26 -20.99
N LEU A 152 75.13 -5.49 -20.82
CA LEU A 152 75.80 -5.32 -19.53
C LEU A 152 75.33 -4.08 -18.75
N ASN A 153 74.61 -3.18 -19.41
CA ASN A 153 74.02 -1.98 -18.81
C ASN A 153 72.49 -2.07 -18.73
N PRO A 154 71.84 -1.34 -17.79
CA PRO A 154 70.38 -1.22 -17.75
C PRO A 154 69.79 -0.70 -19.07
N VAL A 155 68.64 -1.24 -19.46
CA VAL A 155 67.89 -0.81 -20.66
C VAL A 155 66.72 0.06 -20.24
N ASP A 156 66.52 1.19 -20.90
CA ASP A 156 65.32 2.01 -20.76
C ASP A 156 64.86 2.43 -22.16
N PRO A 157 63.70 1.94 -22.64
CA PRO A 157 63.20 2.31 -23.96
C PRO A 157 62.68 3.76 -24.03
N GLY A 158 62.58 4.48 -22.90
CA GLY A 158 62.01 5.81 -22.86
C GLY A 158 60.55 5.82 -23.34
N TRP A 159 60.22 6.68 -24.30
CA TRP A 159 58.92 6.66 -24.98
C TRP A 159 58.81 5.58 -26.08
N GLY A 160 59.94 4.97 -26.45
CA GLY A 160 60.02 4.00 -27.54
C GLY A 160 59.55 2.60 -27.17
N ARG A 161 59.73 1.69 -28.14
CA ARG A 161 59.32 0.29 -28.06
C ARG A 161 60.52 -0.63 -28.28
N VAL A 162 60.67 -1.65 -27.44
CA VAL A 162 61.73 -2.67 -27.60
C VAL A 162 61.14 -4.06 -27.75
N ARG A 163 61.46 -4.72 -28.87
CA ARG A 163 61.12 -6.12 -29.11
C ARG A 163 62.23 -7.03 -28.62
N LEU A 164 61.86 -8.08 -27.90
CA LEU A 164 62.77 -9.07 -27.31
C LEU A 164 62.59 -10.42 -27.99
N GLU A 165 63.69 -10.98 -28.50
CA GLU A 165 63.72 -12.28 -29.15
C GLU A 165 64.88 -13.15 -28.64
N GLY A 166 64.77 -14.46 -28.91
CA GLY A 166 65.84 -15.41 -28.65
C GLY A 166 66.25 -15.45 -27.17
N ASN A 167 67.56 -15.50 -26.93
CA ASN A 167 68.14 -15.55 -25.59
C ASN A 167 68.54 -14.18 -25.05
N THR A 168 67.94 -13.08 -25.51
CA THR A 168 68.30 -11.72 -25.07
C THR A 168 68.26 -11.58 -23.55
N ARG A 169 69.36 -11.06 -22.98
CA ARG A 169 69.59 -10.81 -21.56
C ARG A 169 69.92 -9.35 -21.28
N PHE A 170 69.58 -8.88 -20.08
CA PHE A 170 69.93 -7.55 -19.58
C PHE A 170 69.97 -7.53 -18.04
N PRO A 171 70.66 -6.59 -17.39
CA PRO A 171 70.73 -6.57 -15.92
C PRO A 171 69.39 -6.12 -15.31
N VAL A 172 68.72 -5.16 -15.96
CA VAL A 172 67.36 -4.70 -15.66
C VAL A 172 66.83 -3.90 -16.84
N MET A 173 65.55 -4.08 -17.18
CA MET A 173 64.83 -3.20 -18.08
C MET A 173 63.92 -2.26 -17.28
N ARG A 174 64.07 -0.94 -17.45
CA ARG A 174 63.27 0.08 -16.77
C ARG A 174 62.25 0.66 -17.74
N LEU A 175 60.97 0.51 -17.46
CA LEU A 175 59.89 1.20 -18.18
C LEU A 175 59.52 2.47 -17.41
N SER A 176 60.33 3.53 -17.57
CA SER A 176 60.29 4.72 -16.72
C SER A 176 59.32 5.80 -17.19
N LEU A 177 59.12 5.97 -18.50
CA LEU A 177 58.27 7.00 -19.09
C LEU A 177 56.86 6.48 -19.47
N HIS A 178 55.91 7.40 -19.56
CA HIS A 178 54.58 7.10 -20.07
C HIS A 178 54.66 6.57 -21.50
N GLY A 179 53.95 5.49 -21.82
CA GLY A 179 53.90 4.91 -23.15
C GLY A 179 55.01 3.90 -23.45
N ALA A 180 55.99 3.73 -22.55
CA ALA A 180 57.06 2.75 -22.67
C ALA A 180 56.51 1.32 -22.84
N GLN A 181 57.09 0.58 -23.79
CA GLN A 181 56.65 -0.78 -24.12
C GLN A 181 57.81 -1.74 -24.34
N THR A 182 57.60 -2.98 -23.92
CA THR A 182 58.38 -4.12 -24.39
C THR A 182 57.46 -5.14 -25.04
N LEU A 183 57.95 -5.75 -26.12
CA LEU A 183 57.21 -6.65 -26.96
C LEU A 183 57.98 -7.96 -27.01
N TRP A 184 57.37 -9.05 -26.59
CA TRP A 184 58.03 -10.35 -26.51
C TRP A 184 57.63 -11.19 -27.71
N ALA A 185 58.61 -11.70 -28.45
CA ALA A 185 58.33 -12.64 -29.51
C ALA A 185 57.60 -13.90 -28.99
N PRO A 186 56.85 -14.62 -29.83
CA PRO A 186 56.25 -15.90 -29.48
C PRO A 186 57.33 -16.88 -28.95
N GLY A 187 57.11 -17.47 -27.78
CA GLY A 187 58.07 -18.37 -27.14
C GLY A 187 59.16 -17.69 -26.29
N TYR A 188 59.19 -16.36 -26.21
CA TYR A 188 60.22 -15.66 -25.44
C TYR A 188 60.12 -15.98 -23.94
N THR A 189 61.29 -16.21 -23.32
CA THR A 189 61.43 -16.46 -21.90
C THR A 189 62.18 -15.32 -21.24
N LEU A 190 61.48 -14.50 -20.46
CA LEU A 190 62.11 -13.47 -19.64
C LEU A 190 62.93 -14.13 -18.53
N ARG A 191 64.21 -13.78 -18.42
CA ARG A 191 65.14 -14.31 -17.39
C ARG A 191 65.65 -13.25 -16.43
N ASP A 192 65.31 -12.00 -16.69
CA ASP A 192 65.89 -10.82 -16.06
C ASP A 192 64.79 -9.90 -15.52
N PRO A 193 65.10 -8.97 -14.59
CA PRO A 193 64.09 -8.12 -14.00
C PRO A 193 63.62 -6.99 -14.94
N ILE A 194 62.30 -6.75 -14.95
CA ILE A 194 61.66 -5.57 -15.54
C ILE A 194 61.07 -4.73 -14.41
N MET A 195 61.43 -3.44 -14.36
CA MET A 195 61.03 -2.49 -13.34
C MET A 195 60.19 -1.36 -13.94
N ILE A 196 59.01 -1.11 -13.37
CA ILE A 196 58.06 -0.12 -13.87
C ILE A 196 58.05 1.05 -12.90
N GLN A 197 58.29 2.26 -13.42
CA GLN A 197 58.50 3.46 -12.61
C GLN A 197 57.72 4.66 -13.18
N GLY A 198 57.60 5.72 -12.38
CA GLY A 198 56.95 6.98 -12.78
C GLY A 198 55.43 6.93 -12.71
N GLU A 199 54.77 7.70 -13.60
CA GLU A 199 53.32 7.89 -13.69
C GLU A 199 52.80 7.64 -15.11
N GLY A 200 51.53 7.24 -15.27
CA GLY A 200 50.90 6.96 -16.57
C GLY A 200 50.92 5.48 -16.97
N LYS A 201 50.66 5.14 -18.24
CA LYS A 201 50.50 3.75 -18.69
C LYS A 201 51.79 3.18 -19.32
N ARG A 202 52.12 1.92 -19.02
CA ARG A 202 53.13 1.09 -19.71
C ARG A 202 52.50 -0.24 -20.12
N THR A 203 53.11 -0.91 -21.08
CA THR A 203 52.59 -2.19 -21.57
C THR A 203 53.71 -3.19 -21.82
N ILE A 204 53.50 -4.43 -21.38
CA ILE A 204 54.26 -5.60 -21.83
C ILE A 204 53.33 -6.35 -22.77
N TRP A 205 53.74 -6.47 -24.03
CA TRP A 205 53.03 -7.28 -25.01
C TRP A 205 53.68 -8.65 -25.10
N VAL A 206 52.91 -9.69 -24.79
CA VAL A 206 53.37 -11.08 -24.91
C VAL A 206 52.92 -11.67 -26.24
N ALA A 207 53.78 -12.52 -26.82
CA ALA A 207 53.58 -13.14 -28.14
C ALA A 207 53.28 -12.12 -29.26
N GLU A 208 54.04 -11.02 -29.29
CA GLU A 208 53.92 -10.02 -30.33
C GLU A 208 54.27 -10.60 -31.71
N GLY A 209 53.38 -10.50 -32.68
CA GLY A 209 53.60 -10.94 -34.06
C GLY A 209 53.19 -12.39 -34.39
N GLY A 210 52.57 -13.13 -33.46
CA GLY A 210 51.99 -14.45 -33.75
C GLY A 210 51.52 -15.21 -32.51
N ASP A 211 50.81 -16.33 -32.68
CA ASP A 211 50.40 -17.18 -31.55
C ASP A 211 51.63 -17.85 -30.90
N GLY A 212 51.66 -17.88 -29.57
CA GLY A 212 52.71 -18.55 -28.82
C GLY A 212 52.70 -18.20 -27.34
N ASP A 213 53.45 -18.97 -26.54
CA ASP A 213 53.49 -18.82 -25.09
C ASP A 213 54.64 -17.90 -24.67
N ALA A 214 54.49 -17.23 -23.54
CA ALA A 214 55.52 -16.41 -22.91
C ALA A 214 55.80 -16.92 -21.50
N THR A 215 57.08 -16.98 -21.11
CA THR A 215 57.47 -17.47 -19.79
C THR A 215 58.27 -16.42 -19.03
N ILE A 216 57.93 -16.21 -17.76
CA ILE A 216 58.79 -15.52 -16.80
C ILE A 216 59.53 -16.59 -16.02
N ALA A 217 60.84 -16.75 -16.28
CA ALA A 217 61.63 -17.83 -15.70
C ALA A 217 61.85 -17.67 -14.19
N PRO A 218 62.23 -18.75 -13.48
CA PRO A 218 62.64 -18.67 -12.09
C PRO A 218 63.77 -17.63 -11.90
N GLY A 219 63.60 -16.74 -10.93
CA GLY A 219 64.55 -15.65 -10.65
C GLY A 219 64.32 -14.37 -11.45
N ALA A 220 63.51 -14.39 -12.51
CA ALA A 220 63.06 -13.18 -13.19
C ALA A 220 61.93 -12.49 -12.41
N SER A 221 61.78 -11.18 -12.60
CA SER A 221 60.72 -10.42 -11.94
C SER A 221 60.12 -9.32 -12.82
N ILE A 222 58.82 -9.07 -12.66
CA ILE A 222 58.14 -7.88 -13.16
C ILE A 222 57.63 -7.10 -11.95
N THR A 223 58.15 -5.90 -11.74
CA THR A 223 57.89 -5.12 -10.53
C THR A 223 57.33 -3.75 -10.87
N LEU A 224 56.09 -3.47 -10.43
CA LEU A 224 55.63 -2.09 -10.31
C LEU A 224 56.26 -1.48 -9.07
N ALA A 225 57.25 -0.60 -9.28
CA ALA A 225 58.16 -0.13 -8.24
C ALA A 225 57.48 0.61 -7.10
N ALA A 226 58.02 0.46 -5.88
CA ALA A 226 57.67 1.31 -4.76
C ALA A 226 57.81 2.80 -5.12
N GLY A 227 56.81 3.61 -4.72
CA GLY A 227 56.72 5.03 -5.05
C GLY A 227 56.21 5.34 -6.46
N SER A 228 55.97 4.35 -7.32
CA SER A 228 55.35 4.54 -8.63
C SER A 228 53.82 4.65 -8.55
N THR A 229 53.24 5.55 -9.34
CA THR A 229 51.80 5.65 -9.61
C THR A 229 51.45 5.16 -11.02
N ALA A 230 52.39 4.49 -11.70
CA ALA A 230 52.21 4.00 -13.05
C ALA A 230 51.25 2.83 -13.10
N ASN A 231 50.56 2.70 -14.23
CA ASN A 231 49.78 1.53 -14.56
C ASN A 231 50.58 0.64 -15.52
N LEU A 232 50.59 -0.66 -15.28
CA LEU A 232 51.16 -1.67 -16.15
C LEU A 232 50.05 -2.58 -16.68
N GLY A 233 50.00 -2.80 -17.99
CA GLY A 233 49.27 -3.92 -18.57
C GLY A 233 50.23 -4.99 -19.08
N ILE A 234 50.07 -6.23 -18.62
CA ILE A 234 50.67 -7.42 -19.23
C ILE A 234 49.56 -8.07 -20.05
N GLN A 235 49.71 -8.03 -21.37
CA GLN A 235 48.63 -8.42 -22.30
C GLN A 235 49.19 -9.01 -23.59
N GLN A 236 48.35 -9.74 -24.33
CA GLN A 236 48.74 -10.33 -25.61
C GLN A 236 48.42 -9.44 -26.81
N SER A 237 49.16 -9.60 -27.90
CA SER A 237 48.74 -9.10 -29.24
C SER A 237 48.02 -10.17 -30.07
N ALA A 238 48.28 -11.45 -29.78
CA ALA A 238 47.75 -12.65 -30.45
C ALA A 238 47.52 -13.77 -29.40
N TYR A 239 46.88 -14.89 -29.73
CA TYR A 239 46.46 -15.90 -28.74
C TYR A 239 47.65 -16.48 -27.95
N ALA A 240 47.77 -16.16 -26.66
CA ALA A 240 48.97 -16.45 -25.84
C ALA A 240 48.69 -16.98 -24.44
N THR A 241 49.55 -17.88 -23.97
CA THR A 241 49.64 -18.27 -22.56
C THR A 241 50.79 -17.53 -21.89
N LEU A 242 50.53 -16.93 -20.72
CA LEU A 242 51.58 -16.45 -19.85
C LEU A 242 51.85 -17.47 -18.74
N VAL A 243 53.06 -18.00 -18.69
CA VAL A 243 53.53 -18.84 -17.58
C VAL A 243 54.44 -18.02 -16.68
N ASN A 244 53.98 -17.68 -15.48
CA ASN A 244 54.81 -17.04 -14.47
C ASN A 244 55.48 -18.08 -13.58
N GLN A 245 56.78 -18.31 -13.72
CA GLN A 245 57.61 -19.12 -12.81
C GLN A 245 58.49 -18.23 -11.90
N GLY A 246 58.48 -16.92 -12.12
CA GLY A 246 59.22 -15.91 -11.35
C GLY A 246 58.31 -15.12 -10.43
N LEU A 247 58.59 -13.81 -10.29
CA LEU A 247 57.82 -12.90 -9.44
C LEU A 247 57.12 -11.83 -10.29
N ILE A 248 55.81 -11.70 -10.15
CA ILE A 248 55.08 -10.48 -10.56
C ILE A 248 54.63 -9.79 -9.29
N VAL A 249 55.02 -8.53 -9.10
CA VAL A 249 54.76 -7.80 -7.86
C VAL A 249 54.31 -6.36 -8.08
N ALA A 250 53.29 -5.97 -7.32
CA ALA A 250 52.83 -4.58 -7.19
C ALA A 250 53.31 -3.97 -5.86
N GLU A 251 54.35 -3.13 -5.93
CA GLU A 251 54.87 -2.36 -4.79
C GLU A 251 54.46 -0.88 -4.83
N GLY A 252 54.13 -0.36 -6.02
CA GLY A 252 53.64 1.01 -6.23
C GLY A 252 52.15 1.17 -5.94
N ALA A 253 51.68 2.42 -5.92
CA ALA A 253 50.26 2.76 -5.70
C ALA A 253 49.40 2.66 -6.98
N GLY A 254 50.02 2.43 -8.13
CA GLY A 254 49.32 2.28 -9.41
C GLY A 254 48.68 0.89 -9.61
N ARG A 255 48.17 0.65 -10.82
CA ARG A 255 47.46 -0.58 -11.20
C ARG A 255 48.35 -1.51 -12.03
N LEU A 256 48.49 -2.76 -11.63
CA LEU A 256 49.09 -3.84 -12.42
C LEU A 256 47.99 -4.78 -12.93
N ASP A 257 47.72 -4.73 -14.23
CA ASP A 257 46.77 -5.60 -14.90
C ASP A 257 47.51 -6.79 -15.53
N VAL A 258 47.18 -8.01 -15.10
CA VAL A 258 47.55 -9.25 -15.80
C VAL A 258 46.31 -9.72 -16.55
N GLY A 259 46.31 -9.64 -17.88
CA GLY A 259 45.06 -9.85 -18.58
C GLY A 259 45.07 -9.83 -20.10
N ARG A 260 43.90 -10.08 -20.69
CA ARG A 260 43.74 -10.24 -22.15
C ARG A 260 44.67 -11.34 -22.66
N LEU A 261 44.61 -12.51 -22.03
CA LEU A 261 45.41 -13.68 -22.35
C LEU A 261 44.48 -14.84 -22.71
N ARG A 262 44.94 -15.84 -23.47
CA ARG A 262 44.24 -17.14 -23.51
C ARG A 262 44.23 -17.71 -22.09
N GLU A 263 45.40 -17.82 -21.50
CA GLU A 263 45.61 -18.47 -20.22
C GLU A 263 46.74 -17.78 -19.45
N CYS A 264 46.58 -17.72 -18.13
CA CYS A 264 47.65 -17.31 -17.22
C CYS A 264 47.88 -18.42 -16.18
N ILE A 265 49.09 -18.98 -16.16
CA ILE A 265 49.51 -20.02 -15.22
C ILE A 265 50.55 -19.40 -14.28
N ASN A 266 50.23 -19.27 -13.00
CA ASN A 266 51.16 -18.82 -11.98
C ASN A 266 51.80 -20.02 -11.27
N GLU A 267 52.99 -20.43 -11.67
CA GLU A 267 53.84 -21.43 -10.99
C GLU A 267 54.82 -20.79 -9.97
N GLY A 268 55.05 -19.48 -10.08
CA GLY A 268 55.89 -18.67 -9.21
C GLY A 268 55.08 -17.90 -8.17
N THR A 269 55.32 -16.59 -8.06
CA THR A 269 54.66 -15.72 -7.09
C THR A 269 53.96 -14.55 -7.78
N LEU A 270 52.67 -14.35 -7.47
CA LEU A 270 51.97 -13.07 -7.62
C LEU A 270 51.93 -12.40 -6.26
N ARG A 271 52.49 -11.19 -6.12
CA ARG A 271 52.51 -10.46 -4.85
C ARG A 271 51.93 -9.07 -4.96
N LEU A 272 51.10 -8.71 -4.00
CA LEU A 272 50.50 -7.40 -3.86
C LEU A 272 50.88 -6.79 -2.51
N ASN A 273 51.72 -5.75 -2.55
CA ASN A 273 52.13 -4.98 -1.37
C ASN A 273 51.39 -3.63 -1.27
N SER A 274 51.05 -3.01 -2.41
CA SER A 274 50.35 -1.73 -2.50
C SER A 274 49.63 -1.60 -3.86
N GLY A 275 48.81 -0.56 -4.02
CA GLY A 275 48.09 -0.29 -5.27
C GLY A 275 47.06 -1.36 -5.60
N THR A 276 46.88 -1.66 -6.89
CA THR A 276 45.92 -2.67 -7.36
C THR A 276 46.63 -3.71 -8.22
N LEU A 277 46.45 -5.00 -7.91
CA LEU A 277 46.74 -6.11 -8.83
C LEU A 277 45.41 -6.63 -9.36
N ARG A 278 45.20 -6.58 -10.68
CA ARG A 278 43.97 -7.07 -11.29
C ARG A 278 44.23 -8.20 -12.26
N LEU A 279 43.49 -9.29 -12.10
CA LEU A 279 43.38 -10.39 -13.06
C LEU A 279 42.17 -10.15 -13.95
N VAL A 280 42.36 -9.88 -15.24
CA VAL A 280 41.27 -9.39 -16.12
C VAL A 280 41.27 -9.99 -17.53
N GLY A 281 40.10 -10.34 -18.04
CA GLY A 281 39.91 -10.65 -19.47
C GLY A 281 40.77 -11.81 -20.01
N MET A 282 41.13 -12.78 -19.17
CA MET A 282 41.71 -14.05 -19.62
C MET A 282 40.62 -15.13 -19.74
N ASN A 283 40.86 -16.22 -20.48
CA ASN A 283 39.89 -17.33 -20.52
C ASN A 283 40.05 -18.26 -19.32
N THR A 284 41.29 -18.53 -18.92
CA THR A 284 41.62 -19.37 -17.75
C THR A 284 42.73 -18.75 -16.91
N PHE A 285 42.57 -18.86 -15.59
CA PHE A 285 43.60 -18.56 -14.60
C PHE A 285 43.86 -19.83 -13.77
N SER A 286 45.13 -20.18 -13.60
CA SER A 286 45.56 -21.29 -12.76
C SER A 286 46.72 -20.88 -11.87
N ASN A 287 46.64 -21.20 -10.58
CA ASN A 287 47.62 -20.81 -9.57
C ASN A 287 48.22 -22.02 -8.83
N PRO A 288 49.10 -22.81 -9.46
CA PRO A 288 49.91 -23.82 -8.76
C PRO A 288 50.99 -23.23 -7.83
N GLY A 289 51.32 -21.94 -7.97
CA GLY A 289 52.29 -21.18 -7.18
C GLY A 289 51.68 -20.41 -6.00
N SER A 290 52.36 -19.35 -5.56
CA SER A 290 51.97 -18.50 -4.43
C SER A 290 51.20 -17.25 -4.90
N LEU A 291 50.12 -16.91 -4.19
CA LEU A 291 49.44 -15.64 -4.31
C LEU A 291 49.48 -14.92 -2.95
N GLU A 292 50.11 -13.75 -2.91
CA GLU A 292 50.45 -13.05 -1.66
C GLU A 292 49.81 -11.67 -1.61
N VAL A 293 48.95 -11.43 -0.62
CA VAL A 293 48.25 -10.14 -0.43
C VAL A 293 48.63 -9.52 0.92
N HIS A 294 49.52 -8.54 0.87
CA HIS A 294 50.04 -7.86 2.05
C HIS A 294 49.43 -6.46 2.24
N GLY A 295 48.97 -5.82 1.15
CA GLY A 295 48.32 -4.50 1.13
C GLY A 295 47.53 -4.30 -0.15
N GLY A 296 47.06 -3.07 -0.44
CA GLY A 296 46.37 -2.75 -1.70
C GLY A 296 45.05 -3.51 -1.95
N THR A 297 44.65 -3.59 -3.22
CA THR A 297 43.45 -4.34 -3.68
C THR A 297 43.82 -5.39 -4.75
N LEU A 298 43.44 -6.65 -4.51
CA LEU A 298 43.44 -7.72 -5.51
C LEU A 298 42.06 -7.77 -6.16
N GLU A 299 41.98 -7.47 -7.46
CA GLU A 299 40.73 -7.52 -8.23
C GLU A 299 40.67 -8.79 -9.10
N LEU A 300 39.70 -9.65 -8.84
CA LEU A 300 39.39 -10.86 -9.58
C LEU A 300 38.31 -10.54 -10.63
N SER A 301 38.74 -10.01 -11.79
CA SER A 301 37.88 -9.44 -12.85
C SER A 301 37.83 -10.29 -14.12
N THR A 302 37.87 -11.60 -13.96
CA THR A 302 37.79 -12.60 -15.03
C THR A 302 37.07 -13.83 -14.49
N SER A 303 36.44 -14.63 -15.35
CA SER A 303 35.83 -15.85 -14.88
C SER A 303 36.90 -16.86 -14.48
N MET A 304 36.73 -17.51 -13.34
CA MET A 304 37.73 -18.40 -12.75
C MET A 304 37.05 -19.55 -12.00
N THR A 305 37.81 -20.61 -11.71
CA THR A 305 37.36 -21.71 -10.87
C THR A 305 38.00 -21.61 -9.48
N THR A 306 37.35 -22.14 -8.45
CA THR A 306 37.93 -22.20 -7.09
C THR A 306 39.27 -22.93 -7.07
N ASP A 307 39.43 -23.99 -7.88
CA ASP A 307 40.70 -24.69 -8.06
C ASP A 307 41.77 -23.81 -8.72
N GLY A 308 41.37 -23.04 -9.74
CA GLY A 308 42.26 -22.13 -10.46
C GLY A 308 42.87 -21.05 -9.57
N LEU A 309 42.20 -20.69 -8.46
CA LEU A 309 42.73 -19.73 -7.48
C LEU A 309 43.82 -20.30 -6.58
N GLY A 310 43.86 -21.62 -6.37
CA GLY A 310 44.85 -22.28 -5.50
C GLY A 310 44.88 -21.72 -4.08
N LEU A 311 43.70 -21.58 -3.45
CA LEU A 311 43.51 -20.90 -2.16
C LEU A 311 44.40 -21.44 -1.04
N GLU A 312 44.77 -22.72 -1.07
CA GLU A 312 45.65 -23.35 -0.08
C GLU A 312 47.10 -22.82 -0.11
N ARG A 313 47.48 -22.10 -1.17
CA ARG A 313 48.80 -21.46 -1.34
C ARG A 313 48.76 -19.95 -1.16
N TRP A 314 47.63 -19.42 -0.71
CA TRP A 314 47.53 -17.99 -0.44
C TRP A 314 48.26 -17.63 0.85
N THR A 315 48.86 -16.44 0.86
CA THR A 315 49.33 -15.81 2.10
C THR A 315 48.77 -14.40 2.16
N ARG A 316 48.11 -14.07 3.29
CA ARG A 316 47.45 -12.78 3.45
C ARG A 316 47.80 -12.19 4.81
N THR A 317 48.29 -10.96 4.79
CA THR A 317 48.59 -10.19 6.02
C THR A 317 47.89 -8.83 6.04
N GLY A 318 47.15 -8.50 4.97
CA GLY A 318 46.43 -7.24 4.80
C GLY A 318 45.74 -7.15 3.44
N GLY A 319 45.44 -5.94 2.99
CA GLY A 319 44.83 -5.65 1.68
C GLY A 319 43.35 -6.03 1.55
N THR A 320 42.76 -5.78 0.39
CA THR A 320 41.38 -6.12 0.02
C THR A 320 41.38 -7.14 -1.12
N VAL A 321 40.46 -8.09 -1.11
CA VAL A 321 40.15 -8.93 -2.30
C VAL A 321 38.77 -8.54 -2.79
N GLU A 322 38.63 -8.39 -4.10
CA GLU A 322 37.36 -8.06 -4.73
C GLU A 322 37.05 -9.05 -5.86
N LEU A 323 35.90 -9.72 -5.75
CA LEU A 323 35.36 -10.58 -6.80
C LEU A 323 34.34 -9.79 -7.62
N THR A 324 34.72 -9.42 -8.84
CA THR A 324 33.87 -8.62 -9.76
C THR A 324 33.37 -9.43 -10.97
N SER A 325 33.72 -10.72 -11.04
CA SER A 325 33.33 -11.62 -12.12
C SER A 325 32.80 -12.95 -11.58
N SER A 326 32.66 -13.94 -12.45
CA SER A 326 32.07 -15.23 -12.13
C SER A 326 33.10 -16.23 -11.61
N LEU A 327 32.93 -16.67 -10.37
CA LEU A 327 33.63 -17.81 -9.77
C LEU A 327 32.78 -19.07 -9.93
N ASP A 328 33.35 -20.08 -10.59
CA ASP A 328 32.82 -21.44 -10.64
C ASP A 328 33.36 -22.23 -9.44
N ASN A 329 32.46 -22.55 -8.51
CA ASN A 329 32.74 -23.28 -7.28
C ASN A 329 32.05 -24.66 -7.25
N HIS A 330 31.60 -25.18 -8.41
CA HIS A 330 30.87 -26.45 -8.47
C HIS A 330 31.64 -27.61 -7.83
N GLY A 331 31.01 -28.26 -6.86
CA GLY A 331 31.60 -29.39 -6.13
C GLY A 331 32.80 -29.04 -5.26
N ARG A 332 33.05 -27.75 -5.00
CA ARG A 332 34.16 -27.25 -4.16
C ARG A 332 33.64 -26.47 -2.96
N THR A 333 34.56 -26.17 -2.05
CA THR A 333 34.32 -25.31 -0.89
C THR A 333 35.22 -24.08 -1.00
N LEU A 334 34.62 -22.90 -1.13
CA LEU A 334 35.30 -21.62 -0.97
C LEU A 334 35.36 -21.29 0.52
N THR A 335 36.50 -21.52 1.16
CA THR A 335 36.69 -21.19 2.58
C THR A 335 37.21 -19.76 2.73
N LEU A 336 36.45 -18.90 3.42
CA LEU A 336 36.90 -17.59 3.87
C LEU A 336 37.29 -17.70 5.35
N ASN A 337 38.56 -17.48 5.66
CA ASN A 337 39.13 -17.61 7.01
C ASN A 337 40.26 -16.61 7.25
N SER A 338 41.06 -16.78 8.30
CA SER A 338 42.21 -15.91 8.57
C SER A 338 43.29 -15.88 7.45
N VAL A 339 43.34 -16.88 6.56
CA VAL A 339 44.29 -16.97 5.43
C VAL A 339 43.74 -16.30 4.17
N THR A 340 42.46 -16.49 3.85
CA THR A 340 41.84 -15.94 2.63
C THR A 340 41.15 -14.60 2.85
N GLY A 341 40.74 -14.32 4.09
CA GLY A 341 40.10 -13.09 4.56
C GLY A 341 38.70 -12.85 4.00
N SER A 342 38.07 -11.75 4.41
CA SER A 342 36.81 -11.28 3.82
C SER A 342 37.00 -10.75 2.40
N TRP A 343 36.04 -11.00 1.51
CA TRP A 343 36.08 -10.59 0.11
C TRP A 343 34.96 -9.61 -0.20
N LYS A 344 35.27 -8.49 -0.87
CA LYS A 344 34.24 -7.64 -1.47
C LYS A 344 33.61 -8.37 -2.65
N PHE A 345 32.29 -8.37 -2.72
CA PHE A 345 31.55 -9.19 -3.66
C PHE A 345 30.59 -8.37 -4.52
N SER A 346 30.91 -8.33 -5.82
CA SER A 346 30.18 -7.60 -6.87
C SER A 346 30.11 -8.44 -8.16
N GLY A 347 30.08 -9.76 -8.01
CA GLY A 347 30.21 -10.75 -9.09
C GLY A 347 29.25 -11.92 -8.93
N SER A 348 29.66 -13.12 -9.35
CA SER A 348 28.85 -14.34 -9.18
C SER A 348 29.65 -15.45 -8.53
N ILE A 349 29.03 -16.22 -7.65
CA ILE A 349 29.52 -17.52 -7.19
C ILE A 349 28.50 -18.56 -7.62
N ASN A 350 28.96 -19.61 -8.30
CA ASN A 350 28.09 -20.64 -8.88
C ASN A 350 28.48 -22.02 -8.36
N GLY A 351 27.55 -22.72 -7.73
CA GLY A 351 27.72 -24.08 -7.23
C GLY A 351 28.56 -24.19 -5.95
N GLY A 352 28.50 -25.38 -5.34
CA GLY A 352 29.35 -25.76 -4.21
C GLY A 352 29.01 -25.06 -2.90
N THR A 353 29.96 -25.06 -1.98
CA THR A 353 29.82 -24.49 -0.63
C THR A 353 30.67 -23.22 -0.48
N VAL A 354 30.17 -22.21 0.23
CA VAL A 354 31.01 -21.14 0.80
C VAL A 354 31.00 -21.30 2.31
N GLU A 355 32.17 -21.33 2.92
CA GLU A 355 32.31 -21.57 4.37
C GLU A 355 33.03 -20.40 5.04
N PHE A 356 32.37 -19.78 6.01
CA PHE A 356 32.91 -18.68 6.79
C PHE A 356 33.56 -19.20 8.08
N ALA A 357 34.79 -18.77 8.36
CA ALA A 357 35.53 -19.08 9.57
C ALA A 357 36.34 -17.86 10.04
N ASP A 358 36.77 -17.86 11.30
CA ASP A 358 37.62 -16.81 11.90
C ASP A 358 37.06 -15.36 11.75
N GLY A 359 35.75 -15.20 11.57
CA GLY A 359 35.10 -13.90 11.36
C GLY A 359 35.23 -13.32 9.95
N ALA A 360 35.71 -14.10 8.97
CA ALA A 360 35.73 -13.69 7.57
C ALA A 360 34.34 -13.85 6.92
N GLU A 361 34.00 -12.97 5.97
CA GLU A 361 32.69 -12.92 5.33
C GLU A 361 32.76 -12.46 3.86
N LEU A 362 31.65 -12.61 3.13
CA LEU A 362 31.42 -11.85 1.90
C LEU A 362 30.90 -10.46 2.26
N VAL A 363 31.56 -9.42 1.75
CA VAL A 363 31.20 -8.02 1.98
C VAL A 363 30.44 -7.51 0.78
N TYR A 364 29.15 -7.28 0.96
CA TYR A 364 28.21 -6.81 -0.06
C TYR A 364 28.20 -5.29 -0.16
N SER A 365 27.84 -4.77 -1.33
CA SER A 365 27.73 -3.34 -1.61
C SER A 365 26.49 -3.04 -2.45
N HIS A 366 26.37 -1.82 -2.97
CA HIS A 366 25.31 -1.47 -3.93
C HIS A 366 25.53 -2.08 -5.32
N GLU A 367 26.68 -2.68 -5.59
CA GLU A 367 26.92 -3.36 -6.86
C GLU A 367 26.21 -4.73 -6.88
N PRO A 368 25.69 -5.15 -8.04
CA PRO A 368 24.95 -6.40 -8.14
C PRO A 368 25.85 -7.60 -7.88
N SER A 369 25.35 -8.55 -7.10
CA SER A 369 26.03 -9.81 -6.80
C SER A 369 25.05 -10.98 -6.92
N TYR A 370 25.55 -12.17 -7.26
CA TYR A 370 24.71 -13.34 -7.56
C TYR A 370 25.23 -14.60 -6.88
N LEU A 371 24.38 -15.27 -6.11
CA LEU A 371 24.63 -16.59 -5.54
C LEU A 371 23.73 -17.62 -6.25
N ARG A 372 24.33 -18.51 -7.04
CA ARG A 372 23.61 -19.50 -7.86
C ARG A 372 23.95 -20.92 -7.41
N ASP A 373 22.97 -21.64 -6.90
CA ASP A 373 23.14 -23.04 -6.44
C ASP A 373 24.24 -23.21 -5.39
N VAL A 374 24.35 -22.25 -4.46
CA VAL A 374 25.41 -22.19 -3.44
C VAL A 374 24.90 -22.59 -2.05
N ASP A 375 25.62 -23.48 -1.37
CA ASP A 375 25.42 -23.78 0.05
C ASP A 375 26.30 -22.85 0.91
N ILE A 376 25.75 -21.77 1.46
CA ILE A 376 26.45 -20.85 2.36
C ILE A 376 26.40 -21.41 3.79
N ARG A 377 27.55 -21.74 4.38
CA ARG A 377 27.68 -22.12 5.78
C ARG A 377 28.00 -20.89 6.63
N GLY A 378 26.95 -20.24 7.12
CA GLY A 378 26.99 -19.03 7.92
C GLY A 378 26.00 -17.97 7.45
N ASP A 379 26.10 -16.79 8.05
CA ASP A 379 25.19 -15.67 7.79
C ASP A 379 25.57 -14.89 6.53
N ILE A 380 24.58 -14.41 5.79
CA ILE A 380 24.72 -13.35 4.80
C ILE A 380 24.38 -12.02 5.48
N ARG A 381 25.24 -11.00 5.35
CA ARG A 381 25.02 -9.68 5.99
C ARG A 381 25.07 -8.55 4.97
N LEU A 382 23.91 -7.96 4.67
CA LEU A 382 23.78 -6.80 3.80
C LEU A 382 23.85 -5.51 4.62
N SER A 383 25.05 -5.20 5.14
CA SER A 383 25.27 -4.10 6.10
C SER A 383 25.55 -2.73 5.46
N ALA A 384 25.84 -2.68 4.16
CA ALA A 384 26.10 -1.43 3.46
C ALA A 384 24.79 -0.69 3.13
N PHE A 385 24.87 0.64 2.99
CA PHE A 385 23.79 1.43 2.38
C PHE A 385 23.50 0.90 0.97
N ASN A 386 22.25 0.55 0.68
CA ASN A 386 21.85 -0.16 -0.55
C ASN A 386 22.58 -1.50 -0.78
N GLY A 387 23.06 -2.16 0.28
CA GLY A 387 23.69 -3.48 0.17
C GLY A 387 22.74 -4.48 -0.49
N GLN A 388 23.20 -5.17 -1.55
CA GLN A 388 22.33 -6.08 -2.29
C GLN A 388 22.99 -7.38 -2.74
N THR A 389 22.17 -8.42 -2.88
CA THR A 389 22.52 -9.68 -3.53
C THR A 389 21.30 -10.36 -4.14
N THR A 390 21.53 -11.20 -5.16
CA THR A 390 20.50 -12.00 -5.82
C THR A 390 20.72 -13.47 -5.52
N LEU A 391 19.68 -14.11 -4.97
CA LEU A 391 19.64 -15.54 -4.70
C LEU A 391 18.98 -16.26 -5.87
N MET A 392 19.61 -17.30 -6.40
CA MET A 392 19.09 -18.06 -7.52
C MET A 392 19.29 -19.56 -7.33
N GLY A 393 18.48 -20.37 -8.02
CA GLY A 393 18.61 -21.82 -8.01
C GLY A 393 18.38 -22.40 -6.61
N SER A 394 19.18 -23.36 -6.21
CA SER A 394 19.08 -24.03 -4.91
C SER A 394 19.93 -23.40 -3.81
N THR A 395 20.24 -22.10 -3.89
CA THR A 395 21.09 -21.42 -2.90
C THR A 395 20.47 -21.51 -1.50
N ARG A 396 21.28 -21.84 -0.49
CA ARG A 396 20.92 -21.98 0.94
C ARG A 396 21.87 -21.20 1.83
N PHE A 397 21.43 -20.82 3.02
CA PHE A 397 22.20 -20.05 4.01
C PHE A 397 21.64 -20.26 5.43
N ASP A 398 22.37 -19.83 6.46
CA ASP A 398 21.85 -19.91 7.84
C ASP A 398 20.82 -18.79 8.11
N THR A 399 21.28 -17.53 8.07
CA THR A 399 20.41 -16.34 8.17
C THR A 399 20.91 -15.23 7.25
N LEU A 400 19.99 -14.53 6.58
CA LEU A 400 20.29 -13.33 5.81
C LEU A 400 19.82 -12.09 6.56
N PHE A 401 20.75 -11.23 6.93
CA PHE A 401 20.49 -9.97 7.65
C PHE A 401 20.47 -8.78 6.69
N LEU A 402 19.37 -8.03 6.71
CA LEU A 402 19.18 -6.74 6.03
C LEU A 402 19.42 -5.60 7.04
N THR A 403 20.67 -5.39 7.43
CA THR A 403 21.06 -4.42 8.48
C THR A 403 21.31 -3.01 7.98
N GLY A 404 21.76 -2.85 6.74
CA GLY A 404 21.99 -1.55 6.13
C GLY A 404 20.68 -0.88 5.70
N ALA A 405 20.61 0.45 5.79
CA ALA A 405 19.50 1.20 5.23
C ALA A 405 19.36 0.91 3.72
N TYR A 406 18.12 0.62 3.30
CA TYR A 406 17.79 0.24 1.92
C TYR A 406 18.47 -1.04 1.43
N ALA A 407 18.85 -1.96 2.32
CA ALA A 407 19.35 -3.28 1.92
C ALA A 407 18.26 -4.09 1.18
N ILE A 408 18.68 -4.83 0.14
CA ILE A 408 17.78 -5.57 -0.74
C ILE A 408 18.31 -6.98 -0.98
N VAL A 409 17.48 -7.98 -0.71
CA VAL A 409 17.68 -9.33 -1.25
C VAL A 409 16.73 -9.54 -2.43
N HIS A 410 17.29 -9.93 -3.58
CA HIS A 410 16.52 -10.33 -4.75
C HIS A 410 16.32 -11.84 -4.74
N LEU A 411 15.09 -12.28 -4.92
CA LEU A 411 14.75 -13.68 -5.11
C LEU A 411 14.56 -13.90 -6.61
N GLY A 412 15.49 -14.65 -7.21
CA GLY A 412 15.50 -14.93 -8.65
C GLY A 412 14.31 -15.76 -9.12
N PHE A 413 14.32 -16.12 -10.41
CA PHE A 413 13.23 -16.85 -11.06
C PHE A 413 12.83 -18.14 -10.32
N ASP A 414 11.56 -18.22 -9.93
CA ASP A 414 10.92 -19.33 -9.20
C ASP A 414 11.70 -19.77 -7.95
N TYR A 415 12.37 -18.83 -7.29
CA TYR A 415 13.20 -19.16 -6.12
C TYR A 415 12.33 -19.61 -4.94
N VAL A 416 12.74 -20.74 -4.33
CA VAL A 416 12.14 -21.27 -3.11
C VAL A 416 13.05 -20.95 -1.94
N LEU A 417 12.63 -20.00 -1.11
CA LEU A 417 13.32 -19.63 0.11
C LEU A 417 13.01 -20.66 1.20
N HIS A 418 14.05 -21.22 1.81
CA HIS A 418 13.92 -22.20 2.90
C HIS A 418 14.44 -21.70 4.24
N ASP A 419 15.17 -20.58 4.24
CA ASP A 419 16.01 -20.11 5.33
C ASP A 419 15.46 -18.80 5.93
N THR A 420 16.14 -18.28 6.95
CA THR A 420 15.66 -17.12 7.71
C THR A 420 16.17 -15.80 7.11
N VAL A 421 15.27 -14.84 6.85
CA VAL A 421 15.63 -13.46 6.47
C VAL A 421 15.20 -12.51 7.58
N VAL A 422 16.14 -11.71 8.08
CA VAL A 422 15.90 -10.76 9.17
C VAL A 422 16.17 -9.33 8.70
N ALA A 423 15.16 -8.47 8.76
CA ALA A 423 15.31 -7.03 8.70
C ALA A 423 15.66 -6.50 10.10
N ASP A 424 16.85 -5.94 10.22
CA ASP A 424 17.45 -5.46 11.47
C ASP A 424 18.20 -4.14 11.21
N GLY A 425 18.83 -3.58 12.23
CA GLY A 425 19.66 -2.39 12.17
C GLY A 425 18.89 -1.15 12.62
N VAL A 426 19.61 -0.26 13.29
CA VAL A 426 19.05 0.97 13.87
C VAL A 426 18.77 2.07 12.85
N ASP A 427 19.28 1.92 11.62
CA ASP A 427 19.13 2.93 10.58
C ASP A 427 17.68 2.97 10.06
N ALA A 428 17.18 4.18 9.85
CA ALA A 428 15.94 4.42 9.15
C ALA A 428 16.08 4.09 7.65
N GLY A 429 14.99 3.64 7.04
CA GLY A 429 14.94 3.26 5.63
C GLY A 429 14.25 1.93 5.40
N ILE A 430 13.79 1.73 4.18
CA ILE A 430 12.97 0.56 3.81
C ILE A 430 13.90 -0.56 3.35
N ARG A 431 13.88 -1.70 4.04
CA ARG A 431 14.57 -2.93 3.61
C ARG A 431 13.64 -3.75 2.75
N LYS A 432 14.18 -4.47 1.77
CA LYS A 432 13.37 -5.13 0.76
C LYS A 432 13.72 -6.60 0.57
N ILE A 433 12.66 -7.40 0.46
CA ILE A 433 12.70 -8.70 -0.20
C ILE A 433 12.00 -8.50 -1.54
N GLU A 434 12.77 -8.54 -2.62
CA GLU A 434 12.30 -8.19 -3.95
C GLU A 434 12.24 -9.44 -4.84
N LEU A 435 11.04 -9.78 -5.32
CA LEU A 435 10.81 -10.90 -6.21
C LEU A 435 11.12 -10.49 -7.67
N ASP A 436 11.96 -11.27 -8.35
CA ASP A 436 12.19 -11.17 -9.79
C ASP A 436 11.07 -11.87 -10.60
N SER A 437 11.21 -11.94 -11.93
CA SER A 437 10.25 -12.64 -12.80
C SER A 437 10.08 -14.10 -12.39
N GLY A 438 8.85 -14.63 -12.34
CA GLY A 438 8.54 -16.05 -12.04
C GLY A 438 7.73 -16.25 -10.75
N GLY A 439 7.93 -15.38 -9.76
CA GLY A 439 7.35 -15.56 -8.42
C GLY A 439 8.37 -16.13 -7.44
N ALA A 440 7.95 -16.24 -6.18
CA ALA A 440 8.75 -16.85 -5.13
C ALA A 440 7.87 -17.67 -4.19
N THR A 441 8.46 -18.69 -3.57
CA THR A 441 7.81 -19.49 -2.53
C THR A 441 8.62 -19.40 -1.25
N PHE A 442 8.00 -19.02 -0.14
CA PHE A 442 8.57 -19.19 1.18
C PHE A 442 8.16 -20.57 1.69
N ALA A 443 9.10 -21.51 1.77
CA ALA A 443 8.83 -22.86 2.21
C ALA A 443 8.43 -22.90 3.70
N ALA A 444 7.85 -24.02 4.15
CA ALA A 444 7.35 -24.16 5.53
C ALA A 444 8.42 -23.97 6.63
N GLY A 445 9.71 -24.09 6.30
CA GLY A 445 10.83 -23.82 7.21
C GLY A 445 11.39 -22.39 7.14
N ALA A 446 10.93 -21.57 6.19
CA ALA A 446 11.40 -20.19 6.04
C ALA A 446 10.76 -19.28 7.10
N SER A 447 11.53 -18.29 7.56
CA SER A 447 11.07 -17.27 8.48
C SER A 447 11.53 -15.89 8.01
N ILE A 448 10.59 -14.97 7.87
CA ILE A 448 10.83 -13.58 7.51
C ILE A 448 10.52 -12.73 8.74
N LEU A 449 11.53 -12.06 9.27
CA LEU A 449 11.41 -11.32 10.53
C LEU A 449 11.74 -9.84 10.31
N LEU A 450 10.79 -8.96 10.62
CA LEU A 450 11.08 -7.56 10.95
C LEU A 450 11.36 -7.49 12.45
N ASP A 451 12.65 -7.40 12.80
CA ASP A 451 13.13 -7.46 14.17
C ASP A 451 12.67 -6.24 14.99
N ALA A 452 12.44 -6.43 16.30
CA ALA A 452 12.01 -5.39 17.22
C ALA A 452 12.96 -4.19 17.30
N ALA A 453 14.25 -4.39 17.03
CA ALA A 453 15.27 -3.34 17.02
C ALA A 453 15.40 -2.61 15.68
N CYS A 454 14.68 -3.05 14.63
CA CYS A 454 14.75 -2.47 13.31
C CYS A 454 14.22 -1.01 13.32
N GLY A 455 15.06 -0.07 12.89
CA GLY A 455 14.74 1.35 12.82
C GLY A 455 13.96 1.78 11.57
N GLY A 456 13.55 0.84 10.71
CA GLY A 456 12.78 1.13 9.50
C GLY A 456 11.97 -0.06 8.98
N ASP A 457 11.23 0.15 7.90
CA ASP A 457 10.25 -0.80 7.40
C ASP A 457 10.86 -2.01 6.70
N LEU A 458 10.08 -3.09 6.63
CA LEU A 458 10.32 -4.23 5.75
C LEU A 458 9.23 -4.30 4.67
N GLU A 459 9.67 -4.29 3.42
CA GLU A 459 8.79 -4.38 2.25
C GLU A 459 9.05 -5.70 1.50
N ILE A 460 8.01 -6.52 1.34
CA ILE A 460 8.00 -7.68 0.43
C ILE A 460 7.31 -7.24 -0.85
N THR A 461 8.08 -7.17 -1.94
CA THR A 461 7.68 -6.48 -3.19
C THR A 461 8.24 -7.19 -4.42
N ARG A 462 8.00 -6.64 -5.61
CA ARG A 462 8.43 -7.23 -6.87
C ARG A 462 8.90 -6.20 -7.90
N ARG A 463 9.79 -6.63 -8.82
CA ARG A 463 10.21 -5.84 -10.00
C ARG A 463 9.28 -5.95 -11.19
N GLN A 464 8.67 -7.13 -11.37
CA GLN A 464 7.83 -7.51 -12.50
C GLN A 464 6.67 -8.37 -11.97
N PRO A 465 5.47 -8.42 -12.60
CA PRO A 465 4.33 -9.22 -12.13
C PRO A 465 4.74 -10.63 -11.73
N ALA A 466 4.51 -10.97 -10.46
CA ALA A 466 5.02 -12.17 -9.81
C ALA A 466 4.08 -12.57 -8.65
N ALA A 467 3.87 -13.87 -8.50
CA ALA A 467 3.09 -14.46 -7.43
C ALA A 467 4.00 -14.76 -6.22
N LEU A 468 3.46 -14.60 -5.02
CA LEU A 468 4.12 -15.01 -3.79
C LEU A 468 3.29 -16.08 -3.09
N VAL A 469 3.91 -17.20 -2.74
CA VAL A 469 3.29 -18.24 -1.91
C VAL A 469 4.03 -18.30 -0.58
N ASN A 470 3.33 -18.08 0.52
CA ASN A 470 3.87 -18.25 1.87
C ASN A 470 3.37 -19.56 2.49
N HIS A 471 4.28 -20.52 2.71
CA HIS A 471 4.08 -21.68 3.57
C HIS A 471 4.76 -21.53 4.95
N GLY A 472 5.67 -20.56 5.08
CA GLY A 472 6.49 -20.31 6.26
C GLY A 472 5.91 -19.26 7.20
N GLU A 473 6.80 -18.56 7.89
CA GLU A 473 6.43 -17.53 8.86
C GLU A 473 6.84 -16.13 8.36
N ILE A 474 5.95 -15.16 8.48
CA ILE A 474 6.23 -13.73 8.28
C ILE A 474 5.88 -13.01 9.59
N VAL A 475 6.84 -12.34 10.22
CA VAL A 475 6.71 -11.79 11.56
C VAL A 475 7.12 -10.33 11.59
N ALA A 476 6.27 -9.49 12.18
CA ALA A 476 6.58 -8.11 12.54
C ALA A 476 6.66 -7.97 14.07
N GLU A 477 7.85 -7.71 14.59
CA GLU A 477 8.09 -7.47 16.03
C GLU A 477 8.39 -6.00 16.34
N SER A 478 8.73 -5.18 15.34
CA SER A 478 8.98 -3.75 15.54
C SER A 478 7.69 -2.97 15.76
N ALA A 479 7.58 -2.33 16.93
CA ALA A 479 6.48 -1.42 17.24
C ALA A 479 6.56 -0.08 16.49
N ALA A 480 7.73 0.25 15.92
CA ALA A 480 8.00 1.55 15.30
C ALA A 480 8.07 1.49 13.77
N SER A 481 7.83 0.33 13.17
CA SER A 481 8.03 0.10 11.74
C SER A 481 6.87 -0.67 11.13
N GLU A 482 6.77 -0.57 9.82
CA GLU A 482 5.77 -1.28 9.03
C GLU A 482 6.38 -2.54 8.40
N LEU A 483 5.68 -3.67 8.50
CA LEU A 483 5.85 -4.78 7.58
C LEU A 483 4.75 -4.69 6.53
N ARG A 484 5.14 -4.53 5.27
CA ARG A 484 4.20 -4.43 4.15
C ARG A 484 4.46 -5.43 3.04
N ILE A 485 3.39 -6.08 2.62
CA ILE A 485 3.34 -6.95 1.43
C ILE A 485 2.62 -6.16 0.35
N THR A 486 3.30 -5.76 -0.72
CA THR A 486 2.84 -4.65 -1.57
C THR A 486 1.85 -5.03 -2.69
N SER A 487 1.09 -4.03 -3.15
CA SER A 487 0.01 -4.19 -4.15
C SER A 487 0.44 -4.43 -5.56
N ASN A 488 1.73 -4.33 -5.84
CA ASN A 488 2.21 -4.76 -7.12
C ASN A 488 2.05 -6.28 -7.27
N LEU A 489 2.20 -7.14 -6.24
CA LEU A 489 2.09 -8.61 -6.35
C LEU A 489 0.88 -9.07 -7.20
N SER A 490 1.10 -10.01 -8.14
CA SER A 490 0.01 -10.50 -9.00
C SER A 490 -0.97 -11.36 -8.23
N SER A 491 -0.47 -12.16 -7.29
CA SER A 491 -1.25 -12.89 -6.30
C SER A 491 -0.40 -13.13 -5.06
N PHE A 492 -1.05 -13.26 -3.91
CA PHE A 492 -0.43 -13.68 -2.67
C PHE A 492 -1.27 -14.78 -2.01
N GLU A 493 -0.67 -15.96 -1.88
CA GLU A 493 -1.29 -17.10 -1.19
C GLU A 493 -0.59 -17.34 0.15
N ASN A 494 -1.31 -17.13 1.25
CA ASN A 494 -0.84 -17.42 2.58
C ASN A 494 -1.43 -18.75 3.08
N THR A 495 -0.59 -19.77 3.21
CA THR A 495 -0.91 -21.07 3.84
C THR A 495 -0.13 -21.28 5.15
N GLY A 496 0.88 -20.44 5.41
CA GLY A 496 1.68 -20.40 6.63
C GLY A 496 1.12 -19.43 7.67
N THR A 497 2.01 -18.76 8.39
CA THR A 497 1.65 -17.82 9.47
C THR A 497 2.16 -16.42 9.16
N ILE A 498 1.29 -15.43 9.30
CA ILE A 498 1.64 -14.01 9.38
C ILE A 498 1.37 -13.55 10.81
N ARG A 499 2.37 -12.99 11.50
CA ARG A 499 2.23 -12.51 12.88
C ARG A 499 2.70 -11.06 13.03
N ALA A 500 1.95 -10.24 13.76
CA ALA A 500 2.38 -8.93 14.23
C ALA A 500 2.21 -8.82 15.75
N ILE A 501 3.21 -8.30 16.47
CA ILE A 501 3.13 -8.10 17.94
C ILE A 501 2.90 -6.63 18.30
N ALA A 502 3.28 -5.71 17.40
CA ALA A 502 3.06 -4.28 17.49
C ALA A 502 3.29 -3.66 16.09
N GLY A 503 3.22 -2.33 15.99
CA GLY A 503 3.54 -1.60 14.76
C GLY A 503 2.44 -1.74 13.72
N LYS A 504 2.80 -1.74 12.43
CA LYS A 504 1.84 -1.81 11.34
C LYS A 504 2.09 -3.01 10.43
N LEU A 505 1.06 -3.79 10.18
CA LEU A 505 1.01 -4.86 9.20
C LEU A 505 0.08 -4.45 8.05
N SER A 506 0.65 -4.27 6.86
CA SER A 506 -0.13 -3.84 5.70
C SER A 506 -0.07 -4.87 4.58
N LEU A 507 -1.24 -5.31 4.12
CA LEU A 507 -1.42 -6.45 3.23
C LEU A 507 -2.13 -6.00 1.95
N TYR A 508 -1.35 -5.83 0.87
CA TYR A 508 -1.78 -5.06 -0.30
C TYR A 508 -2.05 -5.87 -1.60
N ALA A 509 -1.95 -7.21 -1.62
CA ALA A 509 -1.86 -7.99 -2.87
C ALA A 509 -3.15 -8.00 -3.75
N LEU A 510 -3.00 -7.94 -5.09
CA LEU A 510 -4.13 -7.84 -6.05
C LEU A 510 -5.14 -9.00 -5.95
N GLU A 511 -4.64 -10.23 -5.89
CA GLU A 511 -5.44 -11.43 -5.62
C GLU A 511 -4.91 -12.04 -4.32
N TRP A 512 -5.71 -12.00 -3.26
CA TRP A 512 -5.27 -12.44 -1.94
C TRP A 512 -6.06 -13.64 -1.43
N HIS A 513 -5.33 -14.72 -1.11
CA HIS A 513 -5.89 -15.95 -0.57
C HIS A 513 -5.23 -16.26 0.78
N ASN A 514 -6.04 -16.39 1.82
CA ASN A 514 -5.57 -16.85 3.13
C ASN A 514 -6.19 -18.21 3.46
N SER A 515 -5.37 -19.24 3.59
CA SER A 515 -5.74 -20.56 4.13
C SER A 515 -4.94 -20.94 5.38
N GLY A 516 -3.93 -20.13 5.73
CA GLY A 516 -3.10 -20.26 6.92
C GLY A 516 -3.63 -19.47 8.11
N GLN A 517 -2.71 -18.87 8.88
CA GLN A 517 -3.04 -18.04 10.04
C GLN A 517 -2.53 -16.62 9.86
N ILE A 518 -3.35 -15.65 10.24
CA ILE A 518 -2.94 -14.26 10.49
C ILE A 518 -3.21 -13.98 11.95
N ALA A 519 -2.19 -13.54 12.68
CA ALA A 519 -2.29 -13.20 14.09
C ALA A 519 -1.70 -11.81 14.33
N ALA A 520 -2.42 -10.92 14.99
CA ALA A 520 -1.88 -9.62 15.39
C ALA A 520 -2.23 -9.33 16.85
N SER A 521 -1.34 -8.65 17.55
CA SER A 521 -1.55 -8.10 18.90
C SER A 521 -1.12 -6.65 18.89
N ASP A 522 -1.87 -5.74 19.53
CA ASP A 522 -1.48 -4.34 19.77
C ASP A 522 -0.90 -3.62 18.53
N ALA A 523 -1.42 -3.94 17.35
CA ALA A 523 -0.90 -3.52 16.05
C ALA A 523 -1.99 -2.85 15.19
N GLU A 524 -1.56 -2.05 14.22
CA GLU A 524 -2.38 -1.62 13.09
C GLU A 524 -2.35 -2.72 12.01
N VAL A 525 -3.52 -3.17 11.57
CA VAL A 525 -3.66 -4.17 10.50
C VAL A 525 -4.48 -3.57 9.37
N TYR A 526 -3.91 -3.53 8.17
CA TYR A 526 -4.49 -2.84 7.03
C TYR A 526 -4.66 -3.79 5.82
N PHE A 527 -5.88 -3.87 5.29
CA PHE A 527 -6.23 -4.60 4.07
C PHE A 527 -6.83 -3.61 3.05
N ASP A 528 -6.28 -3.48 1.83
CA ASP A 528 -6.85 -2.61 0.77
C ASP A 528 -7.32 -3.38 -0.47
N ARG A 529 -7.28 -4.71 -0.42
CA ARG A 529 -7.72 -5.58 -1.51
C ARG A 529 -8.68 -6.64 -1.03
N SER A 530 -9.54 -7.06 -1.96
CA SER A 530 -10.48 -8.14 -1.72
C SER A 530 -9.74 -9.43 -1.38
N MET A 531 -10.33 -10.22 -0.49
CA MET A 531 -9.72 -11.43 0.02
C MET A 531 -10.64 -12.63 -0.15
N THR A 532 -10.04 -13.81 -0.31
CA THR A 532 -10.71 -15.08 -0.02
C THR A 532 -10.07 -15.72 1.20
N ASN A 533 -10.85 -15.86 2.27
CA ASN A 533 -10.42 -16.44 3.53
C ASN A 533 -10.96 -17.86 3.73
N THR A 534 -10.06 -18.77 4.06
CA THR A 534 -10.35 -20.12 4.57
C THR A 534 -9.50 -20.45 5.80
N GLY A 535 -8.61 -19.52 6.18
CA GLY A 535 -7.70 -19.61 7.32
C GLY A 535 -8.16 -18.80 8.52
N GLN A 536 -7.43 -18.91 9.64
CA GLN A 536 -7.75 -18.19 10.88
C GLN A 536 -7.21 -16.76 10.85
N ILE A 537 -8.00 -15.82 11.35
CA ILE A 537 -7.61 -14.42 11.58
C ILE A 537 -7.83 -14.09 13.06
N VAL A 538 -6.76 -13.84 13.80
CA VAL A 538 -6.80 -13.60 15.25
C VAL A 538 -6.21 -12.23 15.55
N LEU A 539 -7.01 -11.29 16.02
CA LEU A 539 -6.61 -9.90 16.24
C LEU A 539 -6.86 -9.51 17.69
N ASP A 540 -5.81 -9.36 18.48
CA ASP A 540 -5.86 -8.96 19.89
C ASP A 540 -5.55 -7.47 20.04
N ASN A 541 -6.53 -6.69 20.50
CA ASN A 541 -6.41 -5.26 20.71
C ASN A 541 -5.85 -4.47 19.49
N CYS A 542 -6.14 -4.93 18.27
CA CYS A 542 -5.65 -4.31 17.03
C CYS A 542 -6.54 -3.16 16.56
N GLN A 543 -5.93 -2.15 15.94
CA GLN A 543 -6.65 -1.21 15.07
C GLN A 543 -6.70 -1.81 13.67
N THR A 544 -7.86 -2.27 13.23
CA THR A 544 -8.00 -2.96 11.94
C THR A 544 -8.73 -2.08 10.96
N GLU A 545 -8.20 -1.93 9.75
CA GLU A 545 -8.88 -1.25 8.66
C GLU A 545 -8.98 -2.19 7.45
N PHE A 546 -10.20 -2.40 6.99
CA PHE A 546 -10.51 -3.17 5.80
C PHE A 546 -11.10 -2.22 4.75
N ALA A 547 -10.23 -1.70 3.90
CA ALA A 547 -10.50 -0.67 2.89
C ALA A 547 -10.60 -1.28 1.48
N ALA A 548 -11.46 -2.30 1.33
CA ALA A 548 -11.62 -3.01 0.07
C ALA A 548 -13.02 -3.58 -0.09
N ASP A 549 -13.42 -3.80 -1.34
CA ASP A 549 -14.62 -4.55 -1.66
C ASP A 549 -14.46 -6.02 -1.22
N ALA A 550 -15.55 -6.61 -0.73
CA ALA A 550 -15.55 -7.97 -0.21
C ALA A 550 -16.89 -8.67 -0.47
N THR A 551 -16.89 -9.98 -0.25
CA THR A 551 -18.11 -10.77 -0.10
C THR A 551 -18.15 -11.33 1.31
N THR A 552 -19.33 -11.53 1.88
CA THR A 552 -19.47 -12.15 3.22
C THR A 552 -18.77 -13.52 3.27
N ALA A 553 -18.90 -14.32 2.20
CA ALA A 553 -18.19 -15.59 2.02
C ALA A 553 -16.66 -15.42 1.92
N GLY A 554 -16.17 -14.37 1.28
CA GLY A 554 -14.75 -14.06 1.13
C GLY A 554 -14.09 -13.65 2.45
N LEU A 555 -14.77 -12.88 3.30
CA LEU A 555 -14.27 -12.55 4.64
C LEU A 555 -14.25 -13.77 5.57
N ALA A 556 -15.26 -14.63 5.46
CA ALA A 556 -15.45 -15.81 6.31
C ALA A 556 -15.30 -15.48 7.80
N LEU A 557 -16.10 -14.52 8.29
CA LEU A 557 -16.07 -14.02 9.68
C LEU A 557 -16.09 -15.09 10.79
N PRO A 558 -16.70 -16.28 10.63
CA PRO A 558 -16.56 -17.35 11.63
C PRO A 558 -15.12 -17.83 11.89
N LEU A 559 -14.17 -17.47 11.02
CA LEU A 559 -12.74 -17.75 11.19
C LEU A 559 -11.96 -16.58 11.82
N TRP A 560 -12.67 -15.49 12.16
CA TRP A 560 -12.10 -14.33 12.83
C TRP A 560 -12.28 -14.46 14.34
N THR A 561 -11.29 -14.03 15.10
CA THR A 561 -11.39 -13.89 16.55
C THR A 561 -10.75 -12.58 16.94
N ARG A 562 -11.54 -11.67 17.53
CA ARG A 562 -11.07 -10.37 17.98
C ARG A 562 -11.22 -10.22 19.49
N THR A 563 -10.23 -9.63 20.14
CA THR A 563 -10.26 -9.28 21.55
C THR A 563 -9.94 -7.81 21.75
N GLY A 564 -10.96 -6.95 21.64
CA GLY A 564 -10.80 -5.49 21.73
C GLY A 564 -10.32 -4.84 20.44
N GLY A 565 -9.78 -3.61 20.57
CA GLY A 565 -9.39 -2.79 19.42
C GLY A 565 -10.58 -2.27 18.60
N THR A 566 -10.30 -1.74 17.41
CA THR A 566 -11.30 -1.19 16.48
C THR A 566 -11.28 -1.95 15.16
N PHE A 567 -12.38 -1.89 14.41
CA PHE A 567 -12.45 -2.39 13.04
C PHE A 567 -13.20 -1.40 12.19
N THR A 568 -12.51 -0.81 11.24
CA THR A 568 -13.07 0.13 10.27
C THR A 568 -13.27 -0.60 8.94
N PHE A 569 -14.45 -0.48 8.36
CA PHE A 569 -14.77 -0.99 7.03
C PHE A 569 -15.10 0.17 6.09
N SER A 570 -14.46 0.19 4.91
CA SER A 570 -14.56 1.29 3.94
C SER A 570 -14.63 0.84 2.47
N GLY A 571 -15.30 -0.29 2.21
CA GLY A 571 -15.56 -0.79 0.85
C GLY A 571 -17.01 -1.21 0.63
N GLU A 572 -17.28 -1.88 -0.49
CA GLU A 572 -18.56 -2.53 -0.75
C GLU A 572 -18.54 -4.00 -0.27
N LEU A 573 -19.47 -4.36 0.62
CA LEU A 573 -19.70 -5.74 1.02
C LEU A 573 -20.93 -6.30 0.28
N ASP A 574 -20.67 -7.21 -0.65
CA ASP A 574 -21.72 -8.04 -1.25
C ASP A 574 -22.10 -9.18 -0.30
N ASN A 575 -23.28 -9.03 0.29
CA ASN A 575 -23.91 -9.97 1.21
C ASN A 575 -25.13 -10.64 0.55
N THR A 576 -25.24 -10.58 -0.78
CA THR A 576 -26.34 -11.19 -1.53
C THR A 576 -26.45 -12.68 -1.23
N ASP A 577 -27.66 -13.15 -0.93
CA ASP A 577 -27.97 -14.54 -0.56
C ASP A 577 -27.19 -15.08 0.66
N ASP A 578 -26.63 -14.21 1.51
CA ASP A 578 -25.88 -14.57 2.72
C ASP A 578 -26.36 -13.82 3.97
N THR A 579 -25.78 -14.14 5.13
CA THR A 579 -26.02 -13.46 6.41
C THR A 579 -24.72 -12.96 7.03
N LEU A 580 -24.55 -11.64 7.06
CA LEU A 580 -23.53 -10.99 7.88
C LEU A 580 -23.95 -11.06 9.34
N SER A 581 -23.21 -11.81 10.16
CA SER A 581 -23.47 -11.94 11.60
C SER A 581 -22.34 -11.30 12.38
N LEU A 582 -22.65 -10.25 13.16
CA LEU A 582 -21.70 -9.64 14.09
C LEU A 582 -22.02 -10.06 15.52
N ASP A 583 -21.00 -10.48 16.26
CA ASP A 583 -21.12 -10.90 17.66
C ASP A 583 -19.94 -10.41 18.51
N SER A 584 -19.86 -10.86 19.76
CA SER A 584 -18.78 -10.47 20.68
C SER A 584 -17.36 -10.86 20.18
N SER A 585 -17.25 -11.82 19.26
CA SER A 585 -15.98 -12.27 18.67
C SER A 585 -15.57 -11.48 17.43
N THR A 586 -16.54 -10.95 16.68
CA THR A 586 -16.27 -10.03 15.56
C THR A 586 -16.21 -8.56 15.99
N GLY A 587 -16.83 -8.22 17.12
CA GLY A 587 -16.91 -6.86 17.66
C GLY A 587 -17.78 -5.92 16.82
N SER A 588 -17.91 -4.67 17.27
CA SER A 588 -18.53 -3.58 16.50
C SER A 588 -17.64 -3.11 15.34
N TRP A 589 -18.27 -2.60 14.29
CA TRP A 589 -17.60 -2.08 13.10
C TRP A 589 -17.86 -0.58 12.96
N ILE A 590 -16.81 0.18 12.77
CA ILE A 590 -16.84 1.58 12.36
C ILE A 590 -17.00 1.60 10.84
N LEU A 591 -18.01 2.29 10.34
CA LEU A 591 -18.34 2.30 8.92
C LEU A 591 -17.95 3.64 8.31
N ALA A 592 -16.89 3.66 7.49
CA ALA A 592 -16.38 4.87 6.85
C ALA A 592 -16.51 4.73 5.32
N ASP A 593 -17.50 5.37 4.69
CA ASP A 593 -17.81 5.19 3.26
C ASP A 593 -18.11 3.73 2.88
N ALA A 594 -18.79 3.01 3.78
CA ALA A 594 -19.14 1.60 3.59
C ALA A 594 -20.43 1.42 2.76
N SER A 595 -20.49 0.35 1.98
CA SER A 595 -21.69 -0.08 1.25
C SER A 595 -22.02 -1.55 1.55
N PHE A 596 -23.29 -1.87 1.71
CA PHE A 596 -23.81 -3.22 1.94
C PHE A 596 -24.90 -3.53 0.91
N LEU A 597 -24.73 -4.64 0.18
CA LEU A 597 -25.65 -5.09 -0.85
C LEU A 597 -26.25 -6.46 -0.49
N GLY A 598 -27.57 -6.53 -0.42
CA GLY A 598 -28.31 -7.79 -0.32
C GLY A 598 -28.21 -8.52 1.03
N GLY A 599 -29.04 -9.55 1.16
CA GLY A 599 -29.01 -10.50 2.29
C GLY A 599 -29.43 -9.92 3.63
N VAL A 600 -29.08 -10.64 4.69
CA VAL A 600 -29.46 -10.32 6.08
C VAL A 600 -28.24 -9.82 6.85
N ILE A 601 -28.39 -8.79 7.67
CA ILE A 601 -27.39 -8.37 8.65
C ILE A 601 -27.97 -8.56 10.05
N SER A 602 -27.26 -9.29 10.90
CA SER A 602 -27.71 -9.62 12.26
C SER A 602 -26.63 -9.36 13.30
N PHE A 603 -27.06 -9.07 14.53
CA PHE A 603 -26.17 -8.71 15.63
C PHE A 603 -26.47 -9.54 16.88
N ALA A 604 -25.41 -9.89 17.61
CA ALA A 604 -25.46 -10.57 18.90
C ALA A 604 -24.35 -10.06 19.82
N GLY A 605 -24.38 -10.45 21.11
CA GLY A 605 -23.24 -10.22 22.02
C GLY A 605 -22.84 -8.76 22.26
N GLY A 606 -23.69 -7.79 21.89
CA GLY A 606 -23.42 -6.35 22.03
C GLY A 606 -22.62 -5.73 20.87
N ALA A 607 -22.35 -6.46 19.78
CA ALA A 607 -21.77 -5.90 18.57
C ALA A 607 -22.79 -5.05 17.81
N GLY A 608 -22.30 -4.05 17.07
CA GLY A 608 -23.12 -3.12 16.31
C GLY A 608 -22.35 -2.42 15.19
N PHE A 609 -23.05 -1.55 14.48
CA PHE A 609 -22.42 -0.58 13.58
C PHE A 609 -22.27 0.77 14.28
N GLU A 610 -21.10 1.38 14.09
CA GLU A 610 -20.79 2.76 14.45
C GLU A 610 -20.73 3.55 13.14
N TYR A 611 -21.60 4.55 13.01
CA TYR A 611 -21.75 5.34 11.79
C TYR A 611 -20.78 6.52 11.79
N THR A 612 -20.46 7.05 10.60
CA THR A 612 -19.67 8.27 10.45
C THR A 612 -20.37 9.26 9.51
N ASP A 613 -19.78 10.45 9.34
CA ASP A 613 -20.25 11.49 8.44
C ASP A 613 -19.94 11.22 6.95
N ASP A 614 -19.09 10.25 6.65
CA ASP A 614 -18.82 9.78 5.29
C ASP A 614 -20.04 9.12 4.64
N GLY A 615 -20.89 8.50 5.48
CA GLY A 615 -22.15 7.88 5.09
C GLY A 615 -22.04 6.39 4.78
N VAL A 616 -23.12 5.67 5.05
CA VAL A 616 -23.22 4.22 4.83
C VAL A 616 -24.36 3.90 3.86
N TRP A 617 -24.12 3.02 2.88
CA TRP A 617 -25.11 2.62 1.88
C TRP A 617 -25.68 1.23 2.21
N PHE A 618 -27.01 1.08 2.22
CA PHE A 618 -27.71 -0.19 2.37
C PHE A 618 -28.68 -0.42 1.21
N GLY A 619 -28.36 -1.39 0.35
CA GLY A 619 -29.14 -1.73 -0.83
C GLY A 619 -29.74 -3.14 -0.77
N GLY A 620 -31.06 -3.23 -0.64
CA GLY A 620 -31.79 -4.51 -0.58
C GLY A 620 -31.39 -5.40 0.60
N VAL A 621 -31.07 -4.77 1.73
CA VAL A 621 -30.60 -5.43 2.95
C VAL A 621 -31.75 -5.59 3.96
N GLU A 622 -31.87 -6.76 4.59
CA GLU A 622 -32.67 -6.92 5.80
C GLU A 622 -31.78 -6.73 7.04
N LEU A 623 -31.80 -5.54 7.63
CA LEU A 623 -31.04 -5.18 8.82
C LEU A 623 -31.83 -5.51 10.09
N LEU A 624 -31.46 -6.58 10.80
CA LEU A 624 -32.12 -7.02 12.03
C LEU A 624 -31.67 -6.22 13.27
N ALA A 625 -31.54 -4.90 13.12
CA ALA A 625 -31.20 -3.95 14.18
C ALA A 625 -31.72 -2.55 13.87
N GLU A 626 -31.57 -1.66 14.84
CA GLU A 626 -31.81 -0.24 14.67
C GLU A 626 -30.60 0.42 13.98
N ILE A 627 -30.85 1.36 13.07
CA ILE A 627 -29.86 2.30 12.56
C ILE A 627 -29.78 3.42 13.61
N VAL A 628 -28.68 3.48 14.37
CA VAL A 628 -28.52 4.46 15.44
C VAL A 628 -27.47 5.50 15.04
N LEU A 629 -27.91 6.72 14.75
CA LEU A 629 -27.06 7.85 14.35
C LEU A 629 -26.87 8.74 15.57
N ASP A 630 -25.78 8.52 16.31
CA ASP A 630 -25.53 9.06 17.65
C ASP A 630 -24.50 10.20 17.66
N ASP A 631 -23.68 10.34 16.62
CA ASP A 631 -22.66 11.38 16.50
C ASP A 631 -23.01 12.48 15.48
N PRO A 632 -22.46 13.70 15.64
CA PRO A 632 -22.78 14.82 14.76
C PRO A 632 -22.40 14.54 13.30
N GLY A 633 -23.41 14.55 12.42
CA GLY A 633 -23.20 14.33 10.98
C GLY A 633 -23.38 12.89 10.50
N ASP A 634 -23.57 11.92 11.40
CA ASP A 634 -23.76 10.51 11.05
C ASP A 634 -24.82 10.34 9.96
N THR A 635 -24.50 9.53 8.96
CA THR A 635 -25.33 9.40 7.77
C THR A 635 -25.55 7.95 7.37
N ALA A 636 -26.81 7.58 7.11
CA ALA A 636 -27.18 6.31 6.49
C ALA A 636 -28.04 6.56 5.23
N PHE A 637 -27.80 5.79 4.18
CA PHE A 637 -28.56 5.81 2.93
C PHE A 637 -29.18 4.45 2.67
N VAL A 638 -30.51 4.41 2.51
CA VAL A 638 -31.28 3.20 2.26
C VAL A 638 -31.92 3.26 0.87
N TYR A 639 -31.82 2.17 0.12
CA TYR A 639 -32.37 2.07 -1.23
C TYR A 639 -32.82 0.63 -1.56
N TYR A 640 -33.51 0.45 -2.69
CA TYR A 640 -34.23 -0.77 -3.04
C TYR A 640 -35.27 -1.15 -1.97
N ASP A 641 -35.31 -2.41 -1.55
CA ASP A 641 -36.23 -2.98 -0.57
C ASP A 641 -35.59 -3.14 0.82
N THR A 642 -34.54 -2.37 1.13
CA THR A 642 -33.88 -2.38 2.44
C THR A 642 -34.89 -2.17 3.58
N ARG A 643 -34.82 -3.03 4.61
CA ARG A 643 -35.63 -2.99 5.83
C ARG A 643 -34.74 -2.88 7.07
N PHE A 644 -35.22 -2.21 8.11
CA PHE A 644 -34.53 -2.05 9.40
C PHE A 644 -35.54 -2.00 10.55
N VAL A 645 -35.11 -2.21 11.81
CA VAL A 645 -36.04 -2.18 12.96
C VAL A 645 -36.58 -0.78 13.22
N ALA A 646 -35.67 0.20 13.34
CA ALA A 646 -35.95 1.62 13.41
C ALA A 646 -34.69 2.42 13.05
N ALA A 647 -34.85 3.66 12.60
CA ALA A 647 -33.75 4.61 12.48
C ALA A 647 -33.88 5.68 13.57
N ARG A 648 -32.86 5.79 14.43
CA ARG A 648 -32.81 6.74 15.55
C ARG A 648 -31.79 7.84 15.24
N LEU A 649 -32.27 9.07 15.14
CA LEU A 649 -31.46 10.25 14.83
C LEU A 649 -31.28 11.07 16.11
N ARG A 650 -30.14 10.91 16.79
CA ARG A 650 -29.93 11.46 18.15
C ARG A 650 -29.07 12.71 18.23
N ALA A 651 -28.12 12.89 17.30
CA ALA A 651 -27.23 14.04 17.26
C ALA A 651 -27.60 15.09 16.19
N GLU A 652 -27.00 16.27 16.31
CA GLU A 652 -27.12 17.34 15.32
C GLU A 652 -26.57 16.90 13.95
N GLY A 653 -27.27 17.24 12.87
CA GLY A 653 -26.78 17.02 11.51
C GLY A 653 -26.83 15.57 11.06
N THR A 654 -27.41 14.66 11.86
CA THR A 654 -27.66 13.26 11.50
C THR A 654 -28.63 13.16 10.33
N ARG A 655 -28.41 12.20 9.43
CA ARG A 655 -29.13 12.09 8.15
C ARG A 655 -29.52 10.65 7.84
N LEU A 656 -30.82 10.41 7.73
CA LEU A 656 -31.34 9.24 7.01
C LEU A 656 -31.68 9.67 5.58
N ARG A 657 -31.04 9.07 4.58
CA ARG A 657 -31.25 9.39 3.18
C ARG A 657 -32.00 8.24 2.51
N LEU A 658 -33.12 8.56 1.85
CA LEU A 658 -33.97 7.60 1.15
C LEU A 658 -33.70 7.66 -0.35
N GLY A 659 -33.47 6.51 -0.99
CA GLY A 659 -33.24 6.40 -2.43
C GLY A 659 -34.46 6.78 -3.29
N PRO A 660 -34.27 6.96 -4.61
CA PRO A 660 -35.38 7.23 -5.53
C PRO A 660 -36.29 6.00 -5.63
N GLY A 661 -37.60 6.19 -5.50
CA GLY A 661 -38.58 5.10 -5.52
C GLY A 661 -38.68 4.30 -4.22
N TYR A 662 -37.99 4.72 -3.15
CA TYR A 662 -37.97 4.00 -1.89
C TYR A 662 -39.33 4.08 -1.17
N VAL A 663 -39.75 2.94 -0.62
CA VAL A 663 -40.95 2.80 0.22
C VAL A 663 -40.49 2.54 1.65
N LEU A 664 -40.51 3.58 2.49
CA LEU A 664 -40.25 3.43 3.92
C LEU A 664 -41.39 2.63 4.54
N GLN A 665 -41.08 1.62 5.34
CA GLN A 665 -42.06 0.81 6.07
C GLN A 665 -41.75 0.77 7.58
N ASP A 666 -40.62 1.33 7.97
CA ASP A 666 -40.02 1.20 9.29
C ASP A 666 -40.11 2.52 10.07
N ALA A 667 -39.86 2.48 11.37
CA ALA A 667 -39.91 3.66 12.21
C ALA A 667 -38.66 4.53 12.05
N VAL A 668 -38.84 5.85 11.98
CA VAL A 668 -37.79 6.88 11.97
C VAL A 668 -38.09 7.83 13.13
N ILE A 669 -37.16 7.94 14.07
CA ILE A 669 -37.34 8.64 15.33
C ILE A 669 -36.21 9.65 15.50
N ALA A 670 -36.53 10.93 15.49
CA ALA A 670 -35.63 12.00 15.91
C ALA A 670 -35.82 12.22 17.41
N GLU A 671 -34.78 11.94 18.19
CA GLU A 671 -34.83 11.94 19.67
C GLU A 671 -33.52 12.50 20.26
N GLY A 672 -33.44 12.53 21.59
CA GLY A 672 -32.22 12.84 22.31
C GLY A 672 -31.99 14.31 22.63
N ASP A 673 -31.02 14.52 23.52
CA ASP A 673 -30.83 15.74 24.31
C ASP A 673 -30.01 16.81 23.56
N ALA A 674 -29.41 16.45 22.41
CA ALA A 674 -28.57 17.35 21.65
C ALA A 674 -29.43 18.40 20.91
N PRO A 675 -29.07 19.70 20.90
CA PRO A 675 -29.74 20.68 20.07
C PRO A 675 -29.44 20.45 18.57
N GLY A 676 -29.93 21.34 17.70
CA GLY A 676 -29.64 21.30 16.25
C GLY A 676 -30.64 20.49 15.44
N THR A 677 -30.43 20.40 14.12
CA THR A 677 -31.39 19.82 13.17
C THR A 677 -30.99 18.40 12.76
N ARG A 678 -31.93 17.45 12.82
CA ARG A 678 -31.82 16.11 12.21
C ARG A 678 -32.56 16.08 10.89
N GLN A 679 -32.17 15.20 9.97
CA GLN A 679 -32.71 15.26 8.61
C GLN A 679 -33.11 13.89 8.06
N VAL A 680 -34.24 13.86 7.36
CA VAL A 680 -34.67 12.77 6.48
C VAL A 680 -34.66 13.29 5.04
N TRP A 681 -33.79 12.75 4.18
CA TRP A 681 -33.63 13.23 2.82
C TRP A 681 -34.41 12.36 1.84
N LEU A 682 -35.24 12.98 1.01
CA LEU A 682 -36.08 12.29 0.03
C LEU A 682 -35.39 12.22 -1.34
N ALA A 683 -35.46 11.04 -1.98
CA ALA A 683 -34.91 10.76 -3.31
C ALA A 683 -33.47 11.29 -3.47
N TYR A 684 -32.59 10.82 -2.58
CA TYR A 684 -31.17 11.11 -2.68
C TYR A 684 -30.53 10.32 -3.83
N ALA A 685 -29.47 10.85 -4.43
CA ALA A 685 -28.74 10.27 -5.57
C ALA A 685 -29.52 10.13 -6.91
N GLY A 686 -30.83 10.40 -6.97
CA GLY A 686 -31.62 10.32 -8.20
C GLY A 686 -33.01 10.94 -8.06
N ALA A 687 -33.71 11.18 -9.18
CA ALA A 687 -35.10 11.64 -9.13
C ALA A 687 -36.06 10.45 -9.03
N GLY A 688 -37.10 10.56 -8.20
CA GLY A 688 -38.13 9.54 -8.05
C GLY A 688 -39.08 9.82 -6.88
N ASP A 689 -40.22 9.16 -6.87
CA ASP A 689 -41.19 9.27 -5.78
C ASP A 689 -40.66 8.63 -4.50
N VAL A 690 -41.12 9.11 -3.34
CA VAL A 690 -40.89 8.45 -2.05
C VAL A 690 -42.23 8.21 -1.38
N VAL A 691 -42.41 7.03 -0.79
CA VAL A 691 -43.64 6.67 -0.08
C VAL A 691 -43.29 6.31 1.36
N PHE A 692 -43.99 6.91 2.31
CA PHE A 692 -44.05 6.39 3.68
C PHE A 692 -45.24 5.43 3.71
N GLY A 693 -44.96 4.13 3.70
CA GLY A 693 -45.94 3.06 3.68
C GLY A 693 -46.80 3.00 4.95
N PRO A 694 -47.82 2.14 4.98
CA PRO A 694 -48.82 2.11 6.06
C PRO A 694 -48.24 1.81 7.44
N ASP A 695 -47.14 1.07 7.51
CA ASP A 695 -46.46 0.73 8.77
C ASP A 695 -45.37 1.75 9.17
N ALA A 696 -45.05 2.70 8.28
CA ALA A 696 -44.02 3.69 8.53
C ALA A 696 -44.46 4.71 9.58
N SER A 697 -43.52 5.11 10.44
CA SER A 697 -43.69 6.27 11.30
C SER A 697 -42.47 7.18 11.21
N VAL A 698 -42.69 8.49 11.06
CA VAL A 698 -41.63 9.51 11.10
C VAL A 698 -41.96 10.48 12.22
N THR A 699 -41.19 10.41 13.31
CA THR A 699 -41.52 11.06 14.58
C THR A 699 -40.41 11.99 15.04
N LEU A 700 -40.77 13.24 15.32
CA LEU A 700 -39.99 14.11 16.19
C LEU A 700 -40.46 13.86 17.63
N ALA A 701 -39.69 13.10 18.40
CA ALA A 701 -40.08 12.56 19.70
C ALA A 701 -40.16 13.64 20.78
N ALA A 702 -41.02 13.45 21.79
CA ALA A 702 -41.33 14.46 22.81
C ALA A 702 -40.12 14.93 23.64
N ASP A 703 -39.11 14.07 23.76
CA ASP A 703 -37.86 14.33 24.49
C ASP A 703 -36.77 14.96 23.61
N CYS A 704 -36.99 15.13 22.30
CA CYS A 704 -36.01 15.69 21.39
C CYS A 704 -35.73 17.17 21.69
N ALA A 705 -34.45 17.50 21.91
CA ALA A 705 -34.01 18.87 22.13
C ALA A 705 -33.69 19.64 20.82
N GLY A 706 -33.89 19.01 19.66
CA GLY A 706 -33.61 19.56 18.34
C GLY A 706 -34.83 19.60 17.42
N ASP A 707 -34.61 20.07 16.19
CA ASP A 707 -35.63 20.09 15.13
C ASP A 707 -35.46 18.89 14.18
N LEU A 708 -36.53 18.53 13.47
CA LEU A 708 -36.50 17.52 12.40
C LEU A 708 -36.85 18.16 11.06
N GLU A 709 -36.04 17.90 10.04
CA GLU A 709 -36.26 18.37 8.67
C GLU A 709 -36.44 17.20 7.71
N ILE A 710 -37.61 17.09 7.08
CA ILE A 710 -37.84 16.23 5.92
C ILE A 710 -37.50 17.03 4.68
N ARG A 711 -36.33 16.77 4.12
CA ARG A 711 -35.71 17.58 3.07
C ARG A 711 -35.81 16.90 1.72
N ASN A 712 -36.34 17.61 0.73
CA ASN A 712 -36.33 17.12 -0.64
C ASN A 712 -34.97 17.33 -1.30
N SER A 713 -34.39 16.24 -1.81
CA SER A 713 -33.26 16.31 -2.73
C SER A 713 -33.73 16.43 -4.18
N ARG A 714 -34.51 15.45 -4.65
CA ARG A 714 -34.98 15.34 -6.06
C ARG A 714 -36.29 14.56 -6.20
N SER A 715 -37.06 14.44 -5.13
CA SER A 715 -38.30 13.69 -5.10
C SER A 715 -39.35 14.36 -5.98
N THR A 716 -40.05 13.56 -6.77
CA THR A 716 -41.13 14.01 -7.66
C THR A 716 -42.46 14.08 -6.95
N THR A 717 -42.67 13.26 -5.91
CA THR A 717 -43.80 13.32 -4.96
C THR A 717 -43.40 12.64 -3.64
N LEU A 718 -43.96 13.12 -2.53
CA LEU A 718 -44.00 12.39 -1.26
C LEU A 718 -45.43 11.96 -0.96
N VAL A 719 -45.65 10.67 -0.75
CA VAL A 719 -46.95 10.12 -0.31
C VAL A 719 -46.81 9.55 1.10
N ASN A 720 -47.56 10.10 2.05
CA ASN A 720 -47.68 9.53 3.40
C ASN A 720 -48.91 8.62 3.48
N GLN A 721 -48.70 7.33 3.75
CA GLN A 721 -49.73 6.34 4.09
C GLN A 721 -49.62 5.88 5.55
N GLY A 722 -48.50 6.17 6.20
CA GLY A 722 -48.24 5.90 7.61
C GLY A 722 -48.49 7.12 8.49
N ARG A 723 -47.63 7.35 9.48
CA ARG A 723 -47.78 8.45 10.46
C ARG A 723 -46.59 9.41 10.45
N ILE A 724 -46.86 10.70 10.39
CA ILE A 724 -45.87 11.76 10.60
C ILE A 724 -46.27 12.53 11.86
N SER A 725 -45.39 12.56 12.87
CA SER A 725 -45.69 13.10 14.20
C SER A 725 -44.67 14.15 14.66
N ALA A 726 -45.15 15.30 15.11
CA ALA A 726 -44.35 16.31 15.80
C ALA A 726 -44.79 16.41 17.26
N LEU A 727 -44.03 15.77 18.16
CA LEU A 727 -44.38 15.60 19.57
C LEU A 727 -43.52 16.44 20.53
N ALA A 728 -42.44 17.06 20.03
CA ALA A 728 -41.47 17.80 20.84
C ALA A 728 -41.92 19.24 21.15
N PRO A 729 -42.14 19.60 22.43
CA PRO A 729 -42.56 20.94 22.80
C PRO A 729 -41.54 22.01 22.41
N GLY A 730 -42.01 23.06 21.72
CA GLY A 730 -41.16 24.18 21.29
C GLY A 730 -40.17 23.85 20.16
N ARG A 731 -40.30 22.70 19.51
CA ARG A 731 -39.50 22.27 18.35
C ARG A 731 -40.34 22.18 17.09
N MET A 732 -39.66 22.21 15.94
CA MET A 732 -40.30 22.17 14.65
C MET A 732 -39.94 20.89 13.87
N LEU A 733 -40.96 20.21 13.36
CA LEU A 733 -40.84 19.31 12.22
C LEU A 733 -41.13 20.11 10.95
N SER A 734 -40.16 20.22 10.06
CA SER A 734 -40.30 20.99 8.82
C SER A 734 -40.15 20.11 7.59
N MET A 735 -40.97 20.35 6.58
CA MET A 735 -40.86 19.75 5.26
C MET A 735 -40.33 20.80 4.30
N THR A 736 -39.14 20.59 3.75
CA THR A 736 -38.42 21.61 2.98
C THR A 736 -38.03 21.12 1.60
N GLY A 737 -37.99 22.04 0.63
CA GLY A 737 -37.72 21.75 -0.77
C GLY A 737 -39.01 21.57 -1.57
N SER A 738 -38.93 21.83 -2.86
CA SER A 738 -40.07 21.85 -3.78
C SER A 738 -40.50 20.44 -4.16
N TYR A 739 -41.68 20.00 -3.74
CA TYR A 739 -42.33 18.74 -4.14
C TYR A 739 -43.84 18.78 -3.85
N PRO A 740 -44.67 18.02 -4.58
CA PRO A 740 -46.03 17.68 -4.17
C PRO A 740 -46.03 16.72 -2.98
N PHE A 741 -46.83 17.01 -1.96
CA PHE A 741 -47.07 16.15 -0.80
C PHE A 741 -48.53 15.69 -0.76
N THR A 742 -48.75 14.39 -0.59
CA THR A 742 -50.09 13.79 -0.39
C THR A 742 -50.11 13.02 0.92
N ASN A 743 -51.08 13.29 1.77
CA ASN A 743 -51.35 12.56 3.01
C ASN A 743 -52.59 11.66 2.84
N ALA A 744 -52.38 10.35 2.81
CA ALA A 744 -53.41 9.31 2.90
C ALA A 744 -53.36 8.57 4.25
N GLY A 745 -52.41 8.92 5.12
CA GLY A 745 -52.23 8.39 6.47
C GLY A 745 -52.54 9.44 7.53
N THR A 746 -51.73 9.49 8.58
CA THR A 746 -51.88 10.43 9.70
C THR A 746 -50.79 11.49 9.72
N VAL A 747 -51.18 12.75 9.83
CA VAL A 747 -50.33 13.88 10.23
C VAL A 747 -50.76 14.32 11.61
N GLU A 748 -49.82 14.35 12.56
CA GLU A 748 -50.08 14.63 13.95
C GLU A 748 -49.10 15.67 14.51
N VAL A 749 -49.65 16.65 15.24
CA VAL A 749 -48.89 17.62 16.03
C VAL A 749 -49.41 17.57 17.46
N ARG A 750 -48.54 17.26 18.42
CA ARG A 750 -48.83 17.30 19.86
C ARG A 750 -47.76 18.12 20.57
N ASP A 751 -48.11 19.20 21.25
CA ASP A 751 -47.21 20.14 21.95
C ASP A 751 -46.14 20.87 21.10
N GLY A 752 -45.79 20.34 19.92
CA GLY A 752 -44.78 20.85 19.01
C GLY A 752 -45.33 21.71 17.87
N ALA A 753 -44.50 21.96 16.87
CA ALA A 753 -44.90 22.64 15.64
C ALA A 753 -44.54 21.80 14.40
N MET A 754 -45.39 21.85 13.38
CA MET A 754 -45.15 21.23 12.08
C MET A 754 -45.37 22.22 10.95
N SER A 755 -44.42 22.29 10.01
CA SER A 755 -44.52 23.10 8.80
C SER A 755 -44.43 22.21 7.56
N LEU A 756 -45.56 22.06 6.86
CA LEU A 756 -45.66 21.33 5.62
C LEU A 756 -45.32 22.22 4.42
N ALA A 757 -44.10 22.77 4.37
CA ALA A 757 -43.64 23.73 3.36
C ALA A 757 -43.25 23.08 2.01
N SER A 758 -44.10 22.17 1.53
CA SER A 758 -44.06 21.60 0.19
C SER A 758 -44.49 22.65 -0.87
N ASP A 759 -44.23 22.41 -2.16
CA ASP A 759 -44.68 23.34 -3.22
C ASP A 759 -46.19 23.24 -3.45
N THR A 760 -46.77 22.08 -3.13
CA THR A 760 -48.19 21.79 -3.28
C THR A 760 -48.59 20.69 -2.30
N LEU A 761 -49.45 21.02 -1.34
CA LEU A 761 -50.17 20.03 -0.55
C LEU A 761 -51.37 19.54 -1.39
N VAL A 762 -51.25 18.36 -1.98
CA VAL A 762 -52.23 17.81 -2.95
C VAL A 762 -53.60 17.60 -2.32
N ASN A 763 -53.65 17.30 -1.01
CA ASN A 763 -54.91 17.18 -0.27
C ASN A 763 -55.74 18.47 -0.32
N ILE A 764 -55.12 19.66 -0.47
CA ILE A 764 -55.84 20.93 -0.61
C ILE A 764 -56.03 21.22 -2.10
N ALA A 765 -57.20 20.87 -2.62
CA ALA A 765 -57.61 21.14 -3.99
C ALA A 765 -58.82 22.08 -4.01
N GLU A 766 -58.69 23.24 -4.68
CA GLU A 766 -59.77 24.24 -4.83
C GLU A 766 -60.40 24.68 -3.49
N GLY A 767 -59.62 24.72 -2.40
CA GLY A 767 -60.08 25.09 -1.06
C GLY A 767 -60.75 23.95 -0.27
N THR A 768 -60.75 22.72 -0.79
CA THR A 768 -61.22 21.52 -0.09
C THR A 768 -60.02 20.71 0.40
N LEU A 769 -59.99 20.38 1.69
CA LEU A 769 -59.05 19.40 2.25
C LEU A 769 -59.64 18.00 2.09
N THR A 770 -58.99 17.16 1.29
CA THR A 770 -59.44 15.81 0.95
C THR A 770 -58.55 14.76 1.61
N ASP A 771 -59.15 13.68 2.13
CA ASP A 771 -58.47 12.47 2.63
C ASP A 771 -57.45 12.69 3.78
N GLY A 772 -57.04 11.59 4.39
CA GLY A 772 -56.08 11.56 5.49
C GLY A 772 -56.64 11.99 6.84
N VAL A 773 -55.86 11.69 7.88
CA VAL A 773 -56.14 12.02 9.28
C VAL A 773 -55.20 13.14 9.72
N TRP A 774 -55.75 14.19 10.29
CA TRP A 774 -55.05 15.43 10.68
C TRP A 774 -55.34 15.73 12.15
N ILE A 775 -54.35 15.58 13.01
CA ILE A 775 -54.49 15.75 14.46
C ILE A 775 -53.58 16.91 14.89
N VAL A 776 -54.16 17.90 15.56
CA VAL A 776 -53.42 19.00 16.19
C VAL A 776 -53.92 19.13 17.62
N GLU A 777 -53.08 18.85 18.60
CA GLU A 777 -53.38 18.94 20.02
C GLU A 777 -52.28 19.78 20.69
N ASP A 778 -52.63 20.90 21.32
CA ASP A 778 -51.65 21.78 22.00
C ASP A 778 -50.46 22.24 21.13
N GLY A 779 -50.58 22.17 19.80
CA GLY A 779 -49.49 22.41 18.86
C GLY A 779 -49.87 23.32 17.69
N VAL A 780 -48.91 23.55 16.79
CA VAL A 780 -49.10 24.43 15.62
C VAL A 780 -48.88 23.65 14.33
N LEU A 781 -49.89 23.59 13.47
CA LEU A 781 -49.75 23.08 12.10
C LEU A 781 -49.80 24.24 11.11
N ALA A 782 -48.74 24.38 10.32
CA ALA A 782 -48.66 25.32 9.21
C ALA A 782 -48.58 24.53 7.90
N THR A 783 -49.51 24.80 6.98
CA THR A 783 -49.53 24.17 5.65
C THR A 783 -49.32 25.19 4.52
N VAL A 784 -48.92 24.71 3.35
CA VAL A 784 -48.92 25.53 2.12
C VAL A 784 -50.24 25.38 1.37
N GLY A 785 -50.72 26.46 0.77
CA GLY A 785 -52.00 26.50 0.08
C GLY A 785 -52.81 27.76 0.43
N GLY A 786 -53.95 27.93 -0.24
CA GLY A 786 -54.95 28.91 0.19
C GLY A 786 -55.70 28.42 1.44
N ASP A 787 -56.61 29.24 1.94
CA ASP A 787 -57.46 28.86 3.05
C ASP A 787 -58.31 27.61 2.70
N ILE A 788 -58.57 26.78 3.71
CA ILE A 788 -59.40 25.59 3.62
C ILE A 788 -60.85 26.00 3.93
N ALA A 789 -61.70 25.98 2.92
CA ALA A 789 -63.12 26.29 3.03
C ALA A 789 -63.98 25.06 3.29
N VAL A 790 -63.58 23.88 2.79
CA VAL A 790 -64.33 22.62 2.94
C VAL A 790 -63.43 21.53 3.52
N LEU A 791 -63.90 20.82 4.53
CA LEU A 791 -63.24 19.64 5.10
C LEU A 791 -63.90 18.35 4.60
N ASP A 792 -63.18 17.55 3.83
CA ASP A 792 -63.55 16.21 3.35
C ASP A 792 -62.47 15.19 3.79
N ALA A 793 -62.03 15.35 5.04
CA ALA A 793 -60.96 14.59 5.69
C ALA A 793 -61.29 14.42 7.18
N ASP A 794 -60.50 13.63 7.90
CA ASP A 794 -60.64 13.48 9.35
C ASP A 794 -59.72 14.48 10.07
N VAL A 795 -60.31 15.48 10.74
CA VAL A 795 -59.60 16.56 11.43
C VAL A 795 -59.95 16.57 12.91
N THR A 796 -58.93 16.59 13.77
CA THR A 796 -59.05 16.80 15.21
C THR A 796 -58.22 18.00 15.63
N LEU A 797 -58.85 18.98 16.28
CA LEU A 797 -58.18 20.10 16.94
C LEU A 797 -58.51 20.06 18.44
N ASP A 798 -57.51 20.05 19.31
CA ASP A 798 -57.71 20.01 20.76
C ASP A 798 -56.74 20.95 21.51
N GLY A 799 -57.10 21.31 22.74
CA GLY A 799 -56.28 22.16 23.60
C GLY A 799 -55.94 23.52 22.97
N THR A 800 -54.66 23.89 22.94
CA THR A 800 -54.19 25.14 22.30
C THR A 800 -53.85 25.00 20.82
N ALA A 801 -54.46 24.04 20.12
CA ALA A 801 -54.22 23.81 18.70
C ALA A 801 -54.36 25.06 17.83
N ALA A 802 -53.40 25.27 16.93
CA ALA A 802 -53.42 26.37 15.98
C ALA A 802 -53.17 25.86 14.55
N TRP A 803 -54.14 26.08 13.67
CA TRP A 803 -54.04 25.81 12.23
C TRP A 803 -54.67 26.95 11.42
N ALA A 804 -53.83 27.90 10.97
CA ALA A 804 -54.28 29.19 10.42
C ALA A 804 -55.13 29.06 9.14
N GLN A 805 -54.91 28.02 8.34
CA GLN A 805 -55.60 27.77 7.07
C GLN A 805 -57.09 27.46 7.25
N LEU A 806 -57.54 27.11 8.47
CA LEU A 806 -58.96 26.90 8.77
C LEU A 806 -59.73 28.21 9.02
N SER A 807 -59.08 29.38 8.90
CA SER A 807 -59.73 30.68 9.16
C SER A 807 -60.90 31.03 8.22
N ALA A 808 -61.00 30.39 7.05
CA ALA A 808 -62.09 30.57 6.09
C ALA A 808 -63.04 29.36 5.99
N ILE A 809 -63.04 28.48 6.99
CA ILE A 809 -63.87 27.27 6.99
C ILE A 809 -65.37 27.62 6.81
N ALA A 810 -66.02 26.91 5.89
CA ALA A 810 -67.41 27.12 5.50
C ALA A 810 -68.22 25.81 5.40
N ALA A 811 -67.57 24.65 5.30
CA ALA A 811 -68.27 23.37 5.34
C ALA A 811 -67.42 22.23 5.93
N ASN A 812 -68.12 21.26 6.52
CA ASN A 812 -67.60 19.97 6.94
C ASN A 812 -68.38 18.85 6.23
N ASP A 813 -67.72 18.15 5.32
CA ASP A 813 -68.21 16.98 4.61
C ASP A 813 -67.58 15.68 5.16
N GLY A 814 -66.44 15.76 5.87
CA GLY A 814 -65.75 14.66 6.55
C GLY A 814 -66.00 14.60 8.07
N THR A 815 -64.95 14.36 8.85
CA THR A 815 -65.02 14.34 10.33
C THR A 815 -64.27 15.54 10.89
N LEU A 816 -64.96 16.39 11.67
CA LEU A 816 -64.35 17.49 12.40
C LEU A 816 -64.59 17.31 13.90
N ARG A 817 -63.53 17.07 14.67
CA ARG A 817 -63.56 17.00 16.14
C ARG A 817 -62.87 18.23 16.73
N LEU A 818 -63.59 18.95 17.59
CA LEU A 818 -63.11 20.16 18.25
C LEU A 818 -63.10 19.99 19.77
N GLY A 819 -61.93 20.15 20.35
CA GLY A 819 -61.65 20.48 21.75
C GLY A 819 -61.03 21.87 21.92
N SER A 820 -60.99 22.67 20.84
CA SER A 820 -60.54 24.07 20.84
C SER A 820 -61.54 24.99 20.11
N GLU A 821 -61.36 26.31 20.22
CA GLU A 821 -62.22 27.29 19.53
C GLU A 821 -61.85 27.45 18.03
N ILE A 822 -62.86 27.39 17.16
CA ILE A 822 -62.79 27.79 15.76
C ILE A 822 -63.85 28.86 15.48
N VAL A 823 -63.46 29.87 14.68
CA VAL A 823 -64.39 30.89 14.16
C VAL A 823 -64.56 30.72 12.65
N ALA A 824 -65.74 30.27 12.23
CA ALA A 824 -66.19 30.33 10.85
C ALA A 824 -66.81 31.72 10.59
N ALA A 825 -66.08 32.63 9.92
CA ALA A 825 -66.51 34.03 9.78
C ALA A 825 -67.82 34.21 8.98
N GLY A 826 -68.17 33.25 8.11
CA GLY A 826 -69.37 33.25 7.28
C GLY A 826 -70.40 32.21 7.71
N SER A 827 -71.19 31.72 6.75
CA SER A 827 -72.07 30.56 6.97
C SER A 827 -71.25 29.27 7.06
N PHE A 828 -71.72 28.31 7.85
CA PHE A 828 -71.12 26.99 8.00
C PHE A 828 -72.12 25.88 7.71
N ILE A 829 -71.75 24.92 6.87
CA ILE A 829 -72.59 23.77 6.50
C ILE A 829 -71.98 22.48 7.03
N ASN A 830 -72.73 21.72 7.82
CA ASN A 830 -72.33 20.39 8.27
C ASN A 830 -73.06 19.31 7.45
N ARG A 831 -72.30 18.56 6.65
CA ARG A 831 -72.74 17.37 5.89
C ARG A 831 -72.09 16.08 6.39
N GLY A 832 -70.97 16.17 7.09
CA GLY A 832 -70.29 15.06 7.75
C GLY A 832 -70.56 15.02 9.25
N THR A 833 -69.56 14.58 10.02
CA THR A 833 -69.65 14.49 11.49
C THR A 833 -68.92 15.65 12.15
N LEU A 834 -69.63 16.47 12.91
CA LEU A 834 -69.07 17.51 13.77
C LEU A 834 -69.13 17.05 15.22
N THR A 835 -67.99 16.85 15.87
CA THR A 835 -67.89 16.48 17.28
C THR A 835 -67.37 17.65 18.10
N LEU A 836 -68.13 18.07 19.11
CA LEU A 836 -67.77 19.12 20.06
C LEU A 836 -67.52 18.47 21.41
N VAL A 837 -66.27 18.49 21.86
CA VAL A 837 -65.88 18.00 23.19
C VAL A 837 -65.59 19.18 24.11
N PRO A 838 -65.37 18.98 25.43
CA PRO A 838 -65.00 20.06 26.33
C PRO A 838 -63.79 20.85 25.80
N GLY A 839 -63.88 22.18 25.80
CA GLY A 839 -62.92 23.09 25.14
C GLY A 839 -63.29 23.47 23.71
N GLY A 840 -64.06 22.62 23.03
CA GLY A 840 -64.46 22.73 21.62
C GLY A 840 -65.57 23.72 21.38
N ASN A 841 -65.27 24.86 20.75
CA ASN A 841 -66.26 25.90 20.48
C ASN A 841 -66.26 26.28 19.01
N LEU A 842 -67.38 26.06 18.31
CA LEU A 842 -67.55 26.53 16.93
C LEU A 842 -68.40 27.80 16.93
N VAL A 843 -67.80 28.92 16.51
CA VAL A 843 -68.52 30.19 16.31
C VAL A 843 -68.78 30.41 14.83
N VAL A 844 -70.04 30.50 14.44
CA VAL A 844 -70.49 30.73 13.06
C VAL A 844 -70.99 32.17 12.93
N GLY A 845 -70.31 32.96 12.08
CA GLY A 845 -70.53 34.39 11.89
C GLY A 845 -71.76 34.76 11.05
N ALA A 846 -72.44 33.77 10.46
CA ALA A 846 -73.73 33.91 9.80
C ALA A 846 -74.63 32.68 10.09
N ASP A 847 -75.19 32.06 9.05
CA ASP A 847 -76.11 30.92 9.20
C ASP A 847 -75.37 29.59 9.36
N PHE A 848 -75.84 28.73 10.28
CA PHE A 848 -75.42 27.34 10.40
C PHE A 848 -76.44 26.44 9.71
N THR A 849 -75.99 25.50 8.89
CA THR A 849 -76.85 24.52 8.22
C THR A 849 -76.39 23.11 8.53
N GLN A 850 -77.15 22.39 9.35
CA GLN A 850 -77.07 20.94 9.47
C GLN A 850 -77.89 20.30 8.35
N THR A 851 -77.26 19.46 7.52
CA THR A 851 -77.98 18.75 6.45
C THR A 851 -78.51 17.39 6.93
N PRO A 852 -79.45 16.75 6.20
CA PRO A 852 -79.94 15.41 6.56
C PRO A 852 -78.87 14.32 6.63
N ALA A 853 -77.73 14.50 5.94
CA ALA A 853 -76.61 13.56 5.98
C ALA A 853 -75.63 13.82 7.13
N GLY A 854 -75.66 15.01 7.73
CA GLY A 854 -74.73 15.40 8.76
C GLY A 854 -75.11 14.89 10.15
N SER A 855 -74.10 14.74 11.00
CA SER A 855 -74.25 14.45 12.44
C SER A 855 -73.58 15.53 13.29
N LEU A 856 -74.24 15.95 14.37
CA LEU A 856 -73.66 16.74 15.45
C LEU A 856 -73.50 15.85 16.68
N VAL A 857 -72.29 15.75 17.23
CA VAL A 857 -71.98 14.99 18.44
C VAL A 857 -71.49 15.97 19.51
N VAL A 858 -72.05 15.91 20.72
CA VAL A 858 -71.65 16.74 21.86
C VAL A 858 -71.27 15.85 23.03
N SER A 859 -70.01 15.93 23.47
CA SER A 859 -69.54 15.22 24.66
C SER A 859 -69.62 16.13 25.89
N VAL A 860 -70.20 15.62 26.97
CA VAL A 860 -70.48 16.34 28.22
C VAL A 860 -69.75 15.67 29.37
N SER A 861 -68.77 16.37 29.95
CA SER A 861 -68.01 15.96 31.14
C SER A 861 -68.22 16.86 32.36
N GLY A 862 -68.94 17.98 32.19
CA GLY A 862 -69.26 18.94 33.26
C GLY A 862 -70.40 19.89 32.89
N PRO A 863 -70.91 20.69 33.85
CA PRO A 863 -72.08 21.56 33.65
C PRO A 863 -71.76 22.89 32.98
N ASP A 864 -70.49 23.28 32.87
CA ASP A 864 -70.10 24.60 32.38
C ASP A 864 -69.92 24.59 30.86
N ALA A 865 -70.60 25.51 30.17
CA ALA A 865 -70.46 25.68 28.72
C ALA A 865 -69.01 26.01 28.32
N GLY A 866 -68.53 25.36 27.27
CA GLY A 866 -67.19 25.56 26.71
C GLY A 866 -66.07 24.83 27.45
N SER A 867 -66.17 24.56 28.76
CA SER A 867 -65.14 23.82 29.52
C SER A 867 -65.58 22.45 30.03
N GLY A 868 -66.90 22.23 30.17
CA GLY A 868 -67.51 20.94 30.54
C GLY A 868 -68.23 20.27 29.37
N TYR A 869 -68.55 21.01 28.32
CA TYR A 869 -69.03 20.49 27.03
C TYR A 869 -68.73 21.52 25.95
N GLY A 870 -68.63 21.07 24.69
CA GLY A 870 -68.38 21.96 23.57
C GLY A 870 -69.64 22.73 23.13
N THR A 871 -69.46 23.90 22.52
CA THR A 871 -70.57 24.78 22.13
C THR A 871 -70.55 25.13 20.64
N LEU A 872 -71.75 25.30 20.07
CA LEU A 872 -71.99 25.82 18.74
C LEU A 872 -72.73 27.16 18.87
N HIS A 873 -72.05 28.26 18.56
CA HIS A 873 -72.62 29.60 18.64
C HIS A 873 -72.83 30.17 17.23
N VAL A 874 -74.09 30.46 16.88
CA VAL A 874 -74.51 30.88 15.54
C VAL A 874 -75.06 32.30 15.60
N THR A 875 -74.42 33.26 14.94
CA THR A 875 -74.89 34.66 14.97
C THR A 875 -76.09 34.89 14.04
N GLY A 876 -76.35 33.99 13.08
CA GLY A 876 -77.49 33.98 12.17
C GLY A 876 -78.58 32.97 12.56
N VAL A 877 -79.13 32.28 11.55
CA VAL A 877 -80.14 31.23 11.70
C VAL A 877 -79.46 29.85 11.75
N ALA A 878 -79.90 28.99 12.67
CA ALA A 878 -79.52 27.57 12.69
C ALA A 878 -80.60 26.73 11.97
N PHE A 879 -80.28 26.16 10.82
CA PHE A 879 -81.11 25.20 10.09
C PHE A 879 -80.76 23.78 10.52
N LEU A 880 -81.72 23.05 11.08
CA LEU A 880 -81.51 21.75 11.70
C LEU A 880 -82.17 20.62 10.91
N ALA A 881 -81.41 19.54 10.67
CA ALA A 881 -81.82 18.29 10.06
C ALA A 881 -80.84 17.18 10.52
N GLY A 882 -80.95 15.95 10.01
CA GLY A 882 -79.97 14.88 10.29
C GLY A 882 -79.95 14.47 11.75
N SER A 883 -78.79 14.02 12.26
CA SER A 883 -78.68 13.45 13.60
C SER A 883 -77.98 14.36 14.62
N LEU A 884 -78.43 14.25 15.88
CA LEU A 884 -77.75 14.74 17.08
C LEU A 884 -77.40 13.54 17.97
N ALA A 885 -76.18 13.49 18.49
CA ALA A 885 -75.79 12.61 19.58
C ALA A 885 -75.22 13.44 20.74
N VAL A 886 -75.73 13.22 21.94
CA VAL A 886 -75.16 13.79 23.17
C VAL A 886 -74.68 12.64 24.03
N GLU A 887 -73.45 12.73 24.55
CA GLU A 887 -72.81 11.65 25.28
C GLU A 887 -72.24 12.17 26.61
N TYR A 888 -72.42 11.43 27.69
CA TYR A 888 -71.68 11.69 28.93
C TYR A 888 -70.29 11.07 28.83
N ASP A 889 -69.28 11.91 29.03
CA ASP A 889 -67.88 11.51 29.01
C ASP A 889 -67.28 11.54 30.42
N GLY A 890 -66.21 10.78 30.65
CA GLY A 890 -65.47 10.77 31.91
C GLY A 890 -66.24 10.26 33.14
N GLY A 891 -67.39 9.58 32.96
CA GLY A 891 -68.25 9.11 34.05
C GLY A 891 -69.07 10.21 34.72
N PHE A 892 -69.28 11.33 34.02
CA PHE A 892 -70.09 12.45 34.50
C PHE A 892 -71.55 12.02 34.76
N LEU A 893 -72.10 12.46 35.89
CA LEU A 893 -73.51 12.31 36.25
C LEU A 893 -74.12 13.71 36.39
N PRO A 894 -75.10 14.10 35.56
CA PRO A 894 -75.73 15.41 35.66
C PRO A 894 -76.51 15.55 36.97
N ILE A 895 -76.65 16.78 37.44
CA ILE A 895 -77.59 17.12 38.51
C ILE A 895 -78.94 17.41 37.84
N GLN A 896 -80.04 16.93 38.43
CA GLN A 896 -81.39 17.26 38.01
C GLN A 896 -81.61 18.78 37.93
N GLY A 897 -82.29 19.23 36.87
CA GLY A 897 -82.50 20.64 36.54
C GLY A 897 -81.35 21.33 35.80
N THR A 898 -80.26 20.61 35.45
CA THR A 898 -79.12 21.19 34.72
C THR A 898 -79.43 21.30 33.23
N PHE A 899 -79.20 22.48 32.67
CA PHE A 899 -79.26 22.76 31.24
C PHE A 899 -77.86 22.67 30.61
N PHE A 900 -77.80 22.04 29.44
CA PHE A 900 -76.63 21.97 28.58
C PHE A 900 -76.96 22.68 27.27
N ASP A 901 -76.63 23.97 27.20
CA ASP A 901 -76.93 24.86 26.07
C ASP A 901 -75.83 24.74 25.00
N PHE A 902 -75.78 23.59 24.33
CA PHE A 902 -74.70 23.30 23.36
C PHE A 902 -74.90 23.98 21.99
N LEU A 903 -76.10 24.45 21.66
CA LEU A 903 -76.34 25.26 20.46
C LEU A 903 -77.05 26.56 20.84
N ALA A 904 -76.38 27.69 20.60
CA ALA A 904 -76.95 29.02 20.77
C ALA A 904 -77.07 29.73 19.42
N ALA A 905 -78.22 30.33 19.11
CA ALA A 905 -78.48 31.06 17.87
C ALA A 905 -79.14 32.44 18.15
N SER A 906 -78.84 33.46 17.34
CA SER A 906 -79.45 34.79 17.46
C SER A 906 -80.94 34.85 17.09
N SER A 907 -81.48 33.76 16.52
CA SER A 907 -82.88 33.61 16.12
C SER A 907 -83.34 32.17 16.32
N THR A 908 -84.66 31.97 16.37
CA THR A 908 -85.26 30.65 16.54
C THR A 908 -84.74 29.67 15.48
N PRO A 909 -84.16 28.53 15.88
CA PRO A 909 -83.72 27.50 14.93
C PRO A 909 -84.86 27.07 14.00
N VAL A 910 -84.54 26.80 12.74
CA VAL A 910 -85.49 26.37 11.70
C VAL A 910 -85.32 24.87 11.45
N GLY A 911 -86.37 24.09 11.70
CA GLY A 911 -86.32 22.63 11.64
C GLY A 911 -85.99 21.99 12.99
N ALA A 912 -85.75 20.69 12.98
CA ALA A 912 -85.35 19.90 14.15
C ALA A 912 -84.40 18.78 13.69
N PHE A 913 -83.66 18.18 14.62
CA PHE A 913 -82.89 16.98 14.32
C PHE A 913 -83.87 15.83 14.05
N GLU A 914 -83.64 15.07 12.97
CA GLU A 914 -84.49 13.95 12.57
C GLU A 914 -84.29 12.75 13.51
N GLU A 915 -83.05 12.58 14.01
CA GLU A 915 -82.70 11.60 15.02
C GLU A 915 -81.91 12.27 16.15
N ALA A 916 -82.27 11.99 17.42
CA ALA A 916 -81.56 12.48 18.59
C ALA A 916 -81.25 11.31 19.54
N THR A 917 -79.97 11.02 19.71
CA THR A 917 -79.49 10.05 20.71
C THR A 917 -79.01 10.83 21.92
N LEU A 918 -79.73 10.71 23.03
CA LEU A 918 -79.37 11.35 24.30
C LEU A 918 -78.70 10.33 25.23
N PRO A 919 -77.81 10.76 26.14
CA PRO A 919 -77.15 9.83 27.02
C PRO A 919 -78.16 9.25 28.00
N ALA A 920 -77.94 8.00 28.43
CA ALA A 920 -78.77 7.40 29.46
C ALA A 920 -78.68 8.23 30.74
N ALA A 921 -79.82 8.72 31.21
CA ALA A 921 -79.89 9.50 32.43
C ALA A 921 -79.62 8.61 33.66
N PRO A 922 -79.10 9.17 34.77
CA PRO A 922 -79.03 8.48 36.05
C PRO A 922 -80.41 7.94 36.49
N SER A 923 -80.44 6.89 37.32
CA SER A 923 -81.70 6.28 37.79
C SER A 923 -82.63 7.30 38.46
N GLY A 924 -83.81 7.53 37.88
CA GLY A 924 -84.82 8.48 38.36
C GLY A 924 -84.99 9.73 37.46
N ASP A 925 -84.02 10.00 36.59
CA ASP A 925 -84.02 11.14 35.68
C ASP A 925 -84.26 10.71 34.22
N LYS A 926 -84.57 11.70 33.37
CA LYS A 926 -84.56 11.59 31.92
C LYS A 926 -83.80 12.78 31.31
N SER A 927 -83.11 12.54 30.20
CA SER A 927 -82.53 13.59 29.38
C SER A 927 -83.52 13.97 28.28
N VAL A 928 -83.85 15.26 28.19
CA VAL A 928 -84.82 15.80 27.24
C VAL A 928 -84.15 16.86 26.37
N LEU A 929 -84.44 16.82 25.07
CA LEU A 929 -84.00 17.83 24.13
C LEU A 929 -85.03 18.96 24.04
N LEU A 930 -84.59 20.20 24.22
CA LEU A 930 -85.42 21.40 24.19
C LEU A 930 -85.01 22.30 23.04
N TYR A 931 -85.98 22.71 22.23
CA TYR A 931 -85.82 23.72 21.19
C TYR A 931 -86.37 25.04 21.71
N THR A 932 -85.51 26.03 21.85
CA THR A 932 -85.86 27.35 22.40
C THR A 932 -85.83 28.42 21.30
N ASP A 933 -86.31 29.62 21.60
CA ASP A 933 -86.24 30.77 20.68
C ASP A 933 -84.80 31.21 20.37
N SER A 934 -83.82 30.72 21.13
CA SER A 934 -82.41 31.10 21.02
C SER A 934 -81.45 29.92 20.89
N GLY A 935 -81.92 28.69 20.63
CA GLY A 935 -81.01 27.54 20.53
C GLY A 935 -81.61 26.16 20.75
N VAL A 936 -80.72 25.17 20.91
CA VAL A 936 -81.04 23.79 21.30
C VAL A 936 -80.27 23.44 22.56
N SER A 937 -80.99 22.92 23.55
CA SER A 937 -80.44 22.59 24.86
C SER A 937 -80.86 21.19 25.27
N MET A 938 -80.03 20.50 26.04
CA MET A 938 -80.46 19.29 26.75
C MET A 938 -80.74 19.64 28.22
N LEU A 939 -81.87 19.18 28.74
CA LEU A 939 -82.22 19.27 30.16
C LEU A 939 -82.17 17.87 30.77
N SER A 940 -81.47 17.73 31.89
CA SER A 940 -81.64 16.58 32.78
C SER A 940 -82.75 16.89 33.76
N THR A 941 -83.89 16.20 33.71
CA THR A 941 -85.04 16.44 34.61
C THR A 941 -85.61 15.14 35.16
N ASP A 942 -86.46 15.25 36.18
CA ASP A 942 -87.15 14.10 36.77
C ASP A 942 -88.03 13.41 35.73
N LEU A 943 -88.09 12.07 35.79
CA LEU A 943 -89.05 11.31 34.98
C LEU A 943 -90.50 11.77 35.23
N ALA A 944 -90.82 12.23 36.44
CA ALA A 944 -92.13 12.74 36.84
C ALA A 944 -92.42 14.21 36.51
N ASP A 945 -91.44 15.01 36.06
CA ASP A 945 -91.67 16.35 35.49
C ASP A 945 -92.09 16.18 34.02
N VAL A 946 -93.39 16.02 33.81
CA VAL A 946 -93.98 15.64 32.52
C VAL A 946 -94.40 16.87 31.72
N ASP A 947 -94.71 17.99 32.38
CA ASP A 947 -94.98 19.26 31.69
C ASP A 947 -93.73 20.12 31.47
N LEU A 948 -92.57 19.67 31.98
CA LEU A 948 -91.24 20.27 31.80
C LEU A 948 -91.15 21.68 32.39
N ASN A 949 -91.92 21.97 33.44
CA ASN A 949 -91.90 23.27 34.11
C ASN A 949 -90.80 23.37 35.19
N GLY A 950 -90.08 22.28 35.45
CA GLY A 950 -89.00 22.20 36.42
C GLY A 950 -89.44 22.00 37.87
N LEU A 951 -90.72 21.72 38.11
CA LEU A 951 -91.29 21.34 39.40
C LEU A 951 -92.20 20.13 39.20
N VAL A 952 -91.98 19.06 39.97
CA VAL A 952 -92.92 17.94 40.00
C VAL A 952 -94.15 18.34 40.83
N ASP A 953 -95.22 18.77 40.15
CA ASP A 953 -96.46 19.23 40.77
C ASP A 953 -97.72 18.64 40.10
N THR A 954 -98.90 18.94 40.64
CA THR A 954 -100.17 18.38 40.12
C THR A 954 -100.42 18.58 38.62
N ARG A 955 -99.71 19.52 37.97
CA ARG A 955 -99.74 19.73 36.52
C ARG A 955 -99.04 18.61 35.76
N ASP A 956 -97.98 18.04 36.30
CA ASP A 956 -97.31 16.86 35.75
C ASP A 956 -98.17 15.63 35.83
N LEU A 957 -98.87 15.44 36.94
CA LEU A 957 -99.87 14.37 37.05
C LEU A 957 -100.96 14.53 35.98
N LEU A 958 -101.40 15.76 35.71
CA LEU A 958 -102.39 16.02 34.67
C LEU A 958 -101.81 15.80 33.26
N ALA A 959 -100.58 16.23 33.01
CA ALA A 959 -99.87 16.04 31.76
C ALA A 959 -99.61 14.55 31.47
N TYR A 960 -99.14 13.80 32.48
CA TYR A 960 -98.96 12.36 32.41
C TYR A 960 -100.28 11.64 32.14
N LEU A 961 -101.34 11.98 32.88
CA LEU A 961 -102.66 11.38 32.66
C LEU A 961 -103.20 11.66 31.24
N ASN A 962 -102.88 12.81 30.65
CA ASN A 962 -103.26 13.12 29.26
C ASN A 962 -102.47 12.27 28.26
N LEU A 963 -101.17 12.05 28.49
CA LEU A 963 -100.33 11.17 27.67
C LEU A 963 -100.80 9.71 27.79
N TRP A 964 -100.99 9.23 29.01
CA TRP A 964 -101.46 7.88 29.32
C TRP A 964 -102.86 7.61 28.74
N ALA A 965 -103.78 8.59 28.84
CA ALA A 965 -105.12 8.46 28.24
C ALA A 965 -105.13 8.53 26.71
N SER A 966 -104.08 9.05 26.08
CA SER A 966 -103.94 9.12 24.62
C SER A 966 -103.11 7.98 24.03
N ASP A 967 -102.69 7.01 24.85
CA ASP A 967 -101.82 5.89 24.45
C ASP A 967 -100.52 6.40 23.78
N ASN A 968 -100.01 7.52 24.29
CA ASN A 968 -98.79 8.14 23.80
C ASN A 968 -97.58 7.41 24.38
N GLU A 969 -96.63 7.03 23.52
CA GLU A 969 -95.40 6.30 23.89
C GLU A 969 -94.61 6.98 25.04
N LEU A 970 -94.74 8.30 25.21
CA LEU A 970 -94.16 9.04 26.34
C LEU A 970 -94.76 8.69 27.71
N ALA A 971 -95.85 7.92 27.75
CA ALA A 971 -96.48 7.45 28.98
C ALA A 971 -95.91 6.10 29.47
N ASP A 972 -95.13 5.37 28.66
CA ASP A 972 -94.40 4.14 29.04
C ASP A 972 -93.13 4.51 29.82
N LEU A 973 -93.30 4.89 31.10
CA LEU A 973 -92.20 5.34 31.93
C LEU A 973 -91.37 4.21 32.50
N ASN A 974 -91.89 2.99 32.53
CA ASN A 974 -91.12 1.84 32.99
C ASN A 974 -90.27 1.21 31.86
N GLY A 975 -90.57 1.57 30.61
CA GLY A 975 -89.78 1.23 29.42
C GLY A 975 -89.93 -0.22 28.97
N ASP A 976 -91.04 -0.88 29.31
CA ASP A 976 -91.30 -2.28 28.91
C ASP A 976 -92.02 -2.41 27.55
N GLY A 977 -92.30 -1.28 26.89
CA GLY A 977 -92.90 -1.19 25.57
C GLY A 977 -94.44 -1.29 25.59
N VAL A 978 -95.08 -1.25 26.77
CA VAL A 978 -96.53 -1.38 26.92
C VAL A 978 -97.07 -0.33 27.89
N ILE A 979 -97.88 0.61 27.40
CA ILE A 979 -98.54 1.60 28.24
C ILE A 979 -99.66 0.92 29.04
N ASP A 980 -99.41 0.63 30.32
CA ASP A 980 -100.39 0.03 31.22
C ASP A 980 -100.41 0.69 32.60
N THR A 981 -101.10 0.07 33.57
CA THR A 981 -101.21 0.61 34.93
C THR A 981 -99.88 0.62 35.70
N ARG A 982 -98.87 -0.14 35.28
CA ARG A 982 -97.53 -0.18 35.87
C ARG A 982 -96.78 1.10 35.58
N ASP A 983 -96.97 1.69 34.41
CA ASP A 983 -96.43 3.02 34.10
C ASP A 983 -97.04 4.09 34.97
N PHE A 984 -98.37 4.05 35.16
CA PHE A 984 -99.04 4.99 36.05
C PHE A 984 -98.59 4.81 37.51
N LEU A 985 -98.34 3.59 37.97
CA LEU A 985 -97.78 3.33 39.30
C LEU A 985 -96.32 3.77 39.42
N PHE A 986 -95.53 3.58 38.36
CA PHE A 986 -94.14 4.01 38.30
C PHE A 986 -94.06 5.55 38.33
N PHE A 987 -94.86 6.23 37.51
CA PHE A 987 -95.07 7.67 37.56
C PHE A 987 -95.45 8.13 38.95
N LEU A 988 -96.47 7.51 39.56
CA LEU A 988 -96.99 7.95 40.86
C LEU A 988 -95.94 7.81 41.97
N ASN A 989 -95.10 6.77 41.91
CA ASN A 989 -93.99 6.60 42.86
C ASN A 989 -92.98 7.74 42.73
N LEU A 990 -92.53 8.03 41.49
CA LEU A 990 -91.63 9.15 41.20
C LEU A 990 -92.25 10.49 41.63
N PHE A 991 -93.52 10.72 41.27
CA PHE A 991 -94.30 11.91 41.61
C PHE A 991 -94.44 12.17 43.12
N THR A 992 -94.47 11.11 43.94
CA THR A 992 -94.57 11.24 45.40
C THR A 992 -93.23 11.36 46.11
N ASP A 993 -92.15 10.90 45.49
CA ASP A 993 -90.79 10.97 46.05
C ASP A 993 -90.22 12.40 45.96
N GLY A 994 -90.73 13.21 45.02
CA GLY A 994 -90.58 14.67 44.99
C GLY A 994 -89.57 15.16 43.98
#